data_AF-A0AAD9C9N7-F1
#
_entry.id   AF-A0AAD9C9N7-F1
#
_cell.length_a   1.000
_cell.length_b   1.000
_cell.length_c   1.000
_cell.angle_alpha   90.00
_cell.angle_beta   90.00
_cell.angle_gamma   90.00
#
_symmetry.space_group_name_H-M   'P 1'
#
loop_
_entity.id
_entity.type
_entity.pdbx_description
1 polymer ?
#
loop_
_entity_poly.entity_id
_entity_poly.type
_entity_poly.pdbx_seq_one_letter_code
_entity_poly.pdbx_strand_id
1 'polypeptide(L)'
;RGESVITTLRYIYTVKPTAEGGLITRAHGLEQQHFSPFNVKGGSFKMQAKKEMVLLGVTDTARAVTYGPMESKGSLVYKFFNAHANIPIIMQNLDDPVPKAIEMIKHLAEANRYQVDSATSQDTMKVYQLLRVTPYEGLELMWKQLAGNEEHRRWFLDMVVEVSDARILRFLETRFLAADVSAVEAWQTLLLSMNHLHAIPDLVEMAKMFLNMPFSKSNIYLWHTVVLSYGSLVYKHCNYYTPCPVAAVQPLLDMAVESLRKGDDADMVLALKALGNAGHPGSIKTIMRFLPGVAANPVDLPPRVLSAAVQSMRLIAARDPQSVQDITMSLFLQKTLPTEIRMLAFMILFDTKPSMALVSIVTMHLQEEKDLHVVSFAYSYLSSLARSSTPNNQFLSTACNVARKILTPKFGRLSYHYSKAMRMDWFNDDFLIGTATEVFMLKSATNIFPTEIMMKGKFYVIGRILQLLEMGIHADGLKDLFGNFQQSFKGDLGSGDFQALYSVLQNWEIMPNDKPVLSAFARASGQEWFFADIDKKMIRNIIDAVRPSVGKGSPLWASIEDLQRGMSWHRTKPFLIFEARYFQATTLGLPLEISKYYKTINGITVNAKAAVNPPLTESLGQLLSSDISLETDGFIGFTKDFWVFYGINTELFQCGTEFKSKTPVAIPWNFSAKINVRERKFELDFPSCKKEVELLSVSSNVYAVSRNIEDLALAKMTPMMPNAIDSNDEVVRMGPTIVRSEYEQVSTRNSWHPKAKVCAESNIYGAGVCVESELRREYYHEEYPLYYFLGYTRMALKVIPAQAINAVDKIHFEVNAGPSRPPASTRQLMETLRRLSKEATQRVRLSSDSASSERGSDLRAPDQASISIPEAVYNIKAFAMSGNQKPEGYDAAFYYTPEANTQNAQLIMSQVGEDTNWKMCLDTTVRAQVEAKAHVRWGAECQSYEMSMRAATANLPGSKPTLKAKIHWTRVPGNMAEIGKRIESYVPGMALLLGFTQQVKRNTKQEVSASVVATSADSVDVHIEFPEYTVFRHAIPFPLPPVSFQEVQQDNSNTTIDSFGWA
;
A
#
# COMPACT_ATOMS: atom_id res chain seq x y z
N ARG A 1 23.11 15.72 -7.92
CA ARG A 1 22.54 14.41 -8.34
C ARG A 1 23.13 14.12 -9.71
N GLY A 2 23.83 12.99 -9.89
CA GLY A 2 24.58 12.67 -11.12
C GLY A 2 23.92 11.55 -11.93
N GLU A 3 24.50 11.24 -13.09
CA GLU A 3 24.07 10.10 -13.91
C GLU A 3 24.36 8.78 -13.18
N SER A 4 23.41 7.85 -13.21
CA SER A 4 23.55 6.54 -12.56
C SER A 4 24.49 5.59 -13.30
N VAL A 5 24.73 5.80 -14.60
CA VAL A 5 25.66 5.00 -15.41
C VAL A 5 26.61 5.93 -16.15
N ILE A 6 27.91 5.74 -15.95
CA ILE A 6 28.96 6.49 -16.65
C ILE A 6 29.86 5.48 -17.34
N THR A 7 30.10 5.65 -18.65
CA THR A 7 30.99 4.80 -19.44
C THR A 7 32.10 5.63 -20.06
N THR A 8 33.36 5.20 -19.92
CA THR A 8 34.52 5.78 -20.61
C THR A 8 35.17 4.72 -21.49
N LEU A 9 35.59 5.14 -22.69
CA LEU A 9 36.24 4.28 -23.66
C LEU A 9 37.53 4.95 -24.12
N ARG A 10 38.63 4.19 -24.17
CA ARG A 10 39.93 4.62 -24.67
C ARG A 10 40.51 3.57 -25.61
N TYR A 11 40.83 3.97 -26.83
CA TYR A 11 41.57 3.15 -27.78
C TYR A 11 42.94 3.76 -28.06
N ILE A 12 43.99 2.95 -27.99
CA ILE A 12 45.37 3.33 -28.28
C ILE A 12 45.86 2.42 -29.39
N TYR A 13 46.27 3.00 -30.52
CA TYR A 13 46.80 2.27 -31.66
C TYR A 13 48.29 2.59 -31.82
N THR A 14 49.08 1.56 -32.07
CA THR A 14 50.45 1.70 -32.57
C THR A 14 50.40 1.43 -34.07
N VAL A 15 50.78 2.43 -34.85
CA VAL A 15 50.66 2.40 -36.32
C VAL A 15 52.06 2.54 -36.93
N LYS A 16 52.43 1.60 -37.78
CA LYS A 16 53.63 1.66 -38.61
C LYS A 16 53.25 2.20 -40.00
N PRO A 17 53.91 3.26 -40.50
CA PRO A 17 53.65 3.76 -41.84
C PRO A 17 54.12 2.76 -42.91
N THR A 18 53.34 2.59 -43.98
CA THR A 18 53.65 1.76 -45.16
C THR A 18 53.22 2.50 -46.44
N ALA A 19 53.64 2.00 -47.61
CA ALA A 19 53.28 2.60 -48.90
C ALA A 19 51.76 2.55 -49.20
N GLU A 20 51.05 1.59 -48.62
CA GLU A 20 49.59 1.41 -48.78
C GLU A 20 48.76 2.09 -47.67
N GLY A 21 49.42 2.71 -46.68
CA GLY A 21 48.77 3.40 -45.56
C GLY A 21 49.35 3.05 -44.18
N GLY A 22 48.59 3.33 -43.12
CA GLY A 22 48.99 3.02 -41.75
C GLY A 22 48.69 1.57 -41.37
N LEU A 23 49.71 0.76 -41.11
CA LEU A 23 49.58 -0.61 -40.60
C LEU A 23 49.48 -0.60 -39.09
N ILE A 24 48.34 -1.04 -38.53
CA ILE A 24 48.16 -1.19 -37.08
C ILE A 24 48.99 -2.39 -36.60
N THR A 25 50.05 -2.15 -35.84
CA THR A 25 50.89 -3.21 -35.25
C THR A 25 50.42 -3.63 -33.87
N ARG A 26 49.77 -2.71 -33.15
CA ARG A 26 49.13 -2.99 -31.84
C ARG A 26 47.90 -2.14 -31.67
N ALA A 27 46.87 -2.69 -31.04
CA ALA A 27 45.70 -1.95 -30.58
C ALA A 27 45.37 -2.35 -29.13
N HIS A 28 45.20 -1.35 -28.28
CA HIS A 28 44.75 -1.51 -26.90
C HIS A 28 43.44 -0.76 -26.70
N GLY A 29 42.38 -1.47 -26.33
CA GLY A 29 41.09 -0.90 -25.95
C GLY A 29 40.87 -1.06 -24.45
N LEU A 30 40.44 0.02 -23.78
CA LEU A 30 40.02 0.02 -22.39
C LEU A 30 38.65 0.69 -22.29
N GLU A 31 37.68 -0.06 -21.82
CA GLU A 31 36.36 0.43 -21.44
C GLU A 31 36.19 0.29 -19.92
N GLN A 32 35.67 1.35 -19.29
CA GLN A 32 35.31 1.35 -17.88
C GLN A 32 33.88 1.86 -17.75
N GLN A 33 33.04 1.07 -17.07
CA GLN A 33 31.69 1.49 -16.73
C GLN A 33 31.51 1.52 -15.21
N HIS A 34 30.85 2.57 -14.73
CA HIS A 34 30.44 2.74 -13.35
C HIS A 34 28.93 2.81 -13.26
N PHE A 35 28.32 1.94 -12.44
CA PHE A 35 26.91 2.00 -12.09
C PHE A 35 26.72 2.38 -10.61
N SER A 36 26.07 3.51 -10.36
CA SER A 36 25.78 4.05 -9.04
C SER A 36 24.27 4.01 -8.78
N PRO A 37 23.75 3.02 -8.02
CA PRO A 37 22.32 2.91 -7.73
C PRO A 37 21.81 3.99 -6.77
N PHE A 38 22.71 4.56 -5.95
CA PHE A 38 22.43 5.60 -4.96
C PHE A 38 23.11 6.91 -5.35
N ASN A 39 23.30 7.85 -4.41
CA ASN A 39 23.99 9.09 -4.71
C ASN A 39 25.41 8.81 -5.25
N VAL A 40 25.86 9.56 -6.27
CA VAL A 40 27.15 9.36 -6.96
C VAL A 40 28.37 9.45 -6.03
N LYS A 41 28.22 10.04 -4.85
CA LYS A 41 29.23 10.02 -3.78
C LYS A 41 29.27 8.71 -2.98
N GLY A 42 28.48 7.68 -3.32
CA GLY A 42 28.04 6.61 -2.42
C GLY A 42 28.35 5.16 -2.82
N GLY A 43 29.45 4.91 -3.53
CA GLY A 43 29.85 3.58 -4.01
C GLY A 43 29.26 3.21 -5.38
N SER A 44 30.00 2.42 -6.17
CA SER A 44 29.59 2.01 -7.53
C SER A 44 29.97 0.57 -7.85
N PHE A 45 29.13 -0.08 -8.66
CA PHE A 45 29.54 -1.29 -9.39
C PHE A 45 30.42 -0.87 -10.57
N LYS A 46 31.46 -1.67 -10.84
CA LYS A 46 32.45 -1.36 -11.87
C LYS A 46 32.58 -2.54 -12.83
N MET A 47 32.52 -2.25 -14.12
CA MET A 47 32.91 -3.19 -15.18
C MET A 47 34.11 -2.62 -15.91
N GLN A 48 35.07 -3.50 -16.22
CA GLN A 48 36.23 -3.17 -17.03
C GLN A 48 36.38 -4.18 -18.17
N ALA A 49 36.39 -3.68 -19.40
CA ALA A 49 36.68 -4.48 -20.59
C ALA A 49 38.02 -4.04 -21.19
N LYS A 50 38.93 -5.00 -21.37
CA LYS A 50 40.26 -4.78 -21.95
C LYS A 50 40.39 -5.61 -23.23
N LYS A 51 40.81 -4.95 -24.31
CA LYS A 51 41.11 -5.60 -25.58
C LYS A 51 42.58 -5.34 -25.94
N GLU A 52 43.31 -6.39 -26.24
CA GLU A 52 44.69 -6.28 -26.72
C GLU A 52 44.82 -7.08 -28.00
N MET A 53 45.24 -6.40 -29.07
CA MET A 53 45.51 -7.01 -30.37
C MET A 53 46.93 -6.65 -30.78
N VAL A 54 47.71 -7.66 -31.18
CA VAL A 54 49.10 -7.51 -31.62
C VAL A 54 49.23 -8.20 -32.98
N LEU A 55 49.78 -7.48 -33.96
CA LEU A 55 50.11 -8.06 -35.25
C LEU A 55 51.35 -8.95 -35.09
N LEU A 56 51.19 -10.27 -35.25
CA LEU A 56 52.28 -11.24 -35.09
C LEU A 56 53.10 -11.43 -36.37
N GLY A 57 52.50 -11.23 -37.53
CA GLY A 57 53.16 -11.37 -38.83
C GLY A 57 52.19 -11.07 -39.97
N VAL A 58 52.74 -10.77 -41.15
CA VAL A 58 52.00 -10.59 -42.40
C VAL A 58 52.52 -11.65 -43.37
N THR A 59 51.62 -12.41 -43.99
CA THR A 59 51.97 -13.44 -44.99
C THR A 59 51.28 -13.14 -46.30
N ASP A 60 52.05 -13.09 -47.38
CA ASP A 60 51.52 -12.87 -48.73
C ASP A 60 50.83 -14.15 -49.21
N THR A 61 49.50 -14.18 -49.07
CA THR A 61 48.69 -15.28 -49.61
C THR A 61 48.50 -15.06 -51.12
N ALA A 62 49.38 -15.65 -51.94
CA ALA A 62 49.34 -15.57 -53.40
C ALA A 62 48.15 -16.30 -54.08
N ARG A 63 47.13 -16.73 -53.33
CA ARG A 63 45.89 -17.31 -53.86
C ARG A 63 44.70 -16.52 -53.33
N ALA A 64 43.92 -15.95 -54.25
CA ALA A 64 42.61 -15.37 -53.94
C ALA A 64 41.76 -16.43 -53.22
N VAL A 65 41.50 -16.22 -51.93
CA VAL A 65 40.57 -17.04 -51.16
C VAL A 65 39.20 -16.85 -51.79
N THR A 66 38.70 -17.88 -52.49
CA THR A 66 37.33 -17.90 -53.00
C THR A 66 36.40 -18.10 -51.82
N TYR A 67 35.87 -17.01 -51.27
CA TYR A 67 34.78 -17.06 -50.31
C TYR A 67 33.52 -17.57 -51.01
N GLY A 68 32.78 -18.47 -50.35
CA GLY A 68 31.43 -18.83 -50.79
C GLY A 68 30.48 -17.61 -50.79
N PRO A 69 29.21 -17.78 -51.20
CA PRO A 69 28.23 -16.70 -51.15
C PRO A 69 28.19 -16.07 -49.76
N MET A 70 28.53 -14.78 -49.67
CA MET A 70 28.56 -14.04 -48.41
C MET A 70 27.17 -13.50 -48.10
N GLU A 71 26.66 -13.82 -46.91
CA GLU A 71 25.40 -13.27 -46.41
C GLU A 71 25.67 -11.99 -45.61
N SER A 72 24.93 -10.92 -45.92
CA SER A 72 25.02 -9.68 -45.15
C SER A 72 24.46 -9.87 -43.74
N LYS A 73 25.30 -9.65 -42.71
CA LYS A 73 24.87 -9.66 -41.29
C LYS A 73 24.47 -8.28 -40.75
N GLY A 74 24.54 -7.24 -41.59
CA GLY A 74 24.21 -5.85 -41.25
C GLY A 74 25.42 -5.01 -40.87
N SER A 75 25.19 -3.93 -40.11
CA SER A 75 26.23 -2.96 -39.73
C SER A 75 27.06 -3.43 -38.51
N LEU A 76 28.12 -2.67 -38.19
CA LEU A 76 28.98 -2.88 -37.02
C LEU A 76 28.26 -2.67 -35.67
N VAL A 77 27.09 -2.02 -35.67
CA VAL A 77 26.31 -1.77 -34.45
C VAL A 77 25.79 -3.10 -33.91
N TYR A 78 26.09 -3.37 -32.64
CA TYR A 78 25.67 -4.61 -31.97
C TYR A 78 24.14 -4.78 -32.03
N LYS A 79 23.69 -5.99 -32.40
CA LYS A 79 22.28 -6.36 -32.41
C LYS A 79 22.01 -7.37 -31.31
N PHE A 80 21.08 -7.03 -30.40
CA PHE A 80 20.66 -7.95 -29.35
C PHE A 80 19.74 -9.03 -29.93
N PHE A 81 20.13 -10.29 -29.82
CA PHE A 81 19.33 -11.45 -30.21
C PHE A 81 18.77 -12.13 -28.96
N ASN A 82 17.46 -12.40 -28.94
CA ASN A 82 16.76 -13.11 -27.85
C ASN A 82 17.05 -12.63 -26.42
N ALA A 83 17.51 -11.39 -26.23
CA ALA A 83 17.94 -10.89 -24.93
C ALA A 83 16.86 -10.97 -23.84
N HIS A 84 15.59 -10.88 -24.23
CA HIS A 84 14.44 -10.94 -23.32
C HIS A 84 14.17 -12.35 -22.76
N ALA A 85 14.53 -13.40 -23.51
CA ALA A 85 14.39 -14.79 -23.08
C ALA A 85 15.47 -15.20 -22.07
N ASN A 86 16.65 -14.59 -22.13
CA ASN A 86 17.75 -14.90 -21.21
C ASN A 86 17.60 -14.12 -19.90
N ILE A 87 17.32 -14.82 -18.79
CA ILE A 87 17.17 -14.22 -17.45
C ILE A 87 18.51 -14.36 -16.70
N PRO A 88 19.20 -13.29 -16.27
CA PRO A 88 20.58 -13.36 -15.77
C PRO A 88 20.74 -13.96 -14.37
N ILE A 89 19.65 -14.28 -13.69
CA ILE A 89 19.66 -14.91 -12.36
C ILE A 89 19.55 -16.43 -12.43
N ILE A 90 19.30 -16.99 -13.62
CA ILE A 90 19.10 -18.43 -13.85
C ILE A 90 19.71 -18.80 -15.20
N MET A 91 20.36 -19.96 -15.25
CA MET A 91 20.80 -20.58 -16.50
C MET A 91 20.31 -22.02 -16.52
N GLN A 92 19.65 -22.41 -17.62
CA GLN A 92 19.12 -23.75 -17.83
C GLN A 92 19.05 -24.04 -19.33
N ASN A 93 19.04 -25.33 -19.68
CA ASN A 93 18.80 -25.76 -21.06
C ASN A 93 17.33 -25.48 -21.46
N LEU A 94 17.17 -24.77 -22.58
CA LEU A 94 15.88 -24.30 -23.11
C LEU A 94 15.31 -25.19 -24.22
N ASP A 95 15.96 -26.30 -24.56
CA ASP A 95 15.47 -27.29 -25.51
C ASP A 95 14.22 -28.00 -24.95
N ASP A 96 13.30 -28.40 -25.82
CA ASP A 96 12.04 -29.05 -25.45
C ASP A 96 11.33 -28.39 -24.25
N PRO A 97 10.96 -27.10 -24.35
CA PRO A 97 10.51 -26.33 -23.18
C PRO A 97 9.15 -26.80 -22.64
N VAL A 98 8.30 -27.41 -23.47
CA VAL A 98 6.91 -27.74 -23.14
C VAL A 98 6.80 -28.81 -22.04
N PRO A 99 7.40 -30.02 -22.17
CA PRO A 99 7.34 -31.02 -21.09
C PRO A 99 7.93 -30.51 -19.77
N LYS A 100 9.08 -29.82 -19.84
CA LYS A 100 9.77 -29.22 -18.68
C LYS A 100 8.87 -28.22 -17.95
N ALA A 101 8.17 -27.35 -18.69
CA ALA A 101 7.27 -26.37 -18.10
C ALA A 101 6.05 -27.03 -17.46
N ILE A 102 5.46 -28.06 -18.10
CA ILE A 102 4.32 -28.81 -17.54
C ILE A 102 4.69 -29.50 -16.23
N GLU A 103 5.81 -30.21 -16.19
CA GLU A 103 6.29 -30.90 -14.99
C GLU A 103 6.52 -29.91 -13.84
N MET A 104 7.18 -28.79 -14.13
CA MET A 104 7.52 -27.78 -13.13
C MET A 104 6.30 -27.02 -12.60
N ILE A 105 5.30 -26.76 -13.45
CA ILE A 105 4.02 -26.18 -13.02
C ILE A 105 3.29 -27.14 -12.07
N LYS A 106 3.23 -28.43 -12.39
CA LYS A 106 2.62 -29.45 -11.51
C LYS A 106 3.36 -29.55 -10.18
N HIS A 107 4.69 -29.56 -10.20
CA HIS A 107 5.51 -29.57 -9.00
C HIS A 107 5.30 -28.32 -8.14
N LEU A 108 5.27 -27.13 -8.73
CA LEU A 108 4.99 -25.87 -8.02
C LEU A 108 3.59 -25.86 -7.39
N ALA A 109 2.59 -26.37 -8.11
CA ALA A 109 1.23 -26.48 -7.59
C ALA A 109 1.16 -27.39 -6.36
N GLU A 110 1.79 -28.56 -6.40
CA GLU A 110 1.79 -29.49 -5.26
C GLU A 110 2.63 -28.97 -4.09
N ALA A 111 3.82 -28.42 -4.35
CA ALA A 111 4.71 -27.89 -3.31
C ALA A 111 4.08 -26.72 -2.52
N ASN A 112 3.12 -26.01 -3.12
CA ASN A 112 2.46 -24.84 -2.53
C ASN A 112 1.00 -25.10 -2.11
N ARG A 113 0.55 -26.35 -2.08
CA ARG A 113 -0.86 -26.74 -1.90
C ARG A 113 -1.47 -26.39 -0.53
N TYR A 114 -0.65 -26.25 0.50
CA TYR A 114 -1.11 -25.91 1.86
C TYR A 114 -0.50 -24.61 2.38
N GLN A 115 0.82 -24.48 2.25
CA GLN A 115 1.58 -23.31 2.64
C GLN A 115 2.48 -22.90 1.48
N VAL A 116 2.86 -21.63 1.42
CA VAL A 116 3.84 -21.18 0.43
C VAL A 116 5.19 -21.76 0.80
N ASP A 117 5.72 -22.62 -0.06
CA ASP A 117 7.07 -23.14 0.10
C ASP A 117 8.07 -22.12 -0.44
N SER A 118 8.76 -21.46 0.49
CA SER A 118 9.79 -20.50 0.13
C SER A 118 10.96 -21.15 -0.62
N ALA A 119 11.24 -22.45 -0.49
CA ALA A 119 12.37 -23.10 -1.16
C ALA A 119 12.17 -23.19 -2.68
N THR A 120 10.96 -23.56 -3.12
CA THR A 120 10.59 -23.66 -4.56
C THR A 120 10.32 -22.33 -5.23
N SER A 121 10.37 -21.22 -4.48
CA SER A 121 10.04 -19.89 -5.00
C SER A 121 10.87 -19.50 -6.24
N GLN A 122 12.12 -19.95 -6.35
CA GLN A 122 12.98 -19.60 -7.50
C GLN A 122 12.58 -20.33 -8.79
N ASP A 123 11.93 -21.49 -8.68
CA ASP A 123 11.55 -22.30 -9.83
C ASP A 123 10.48 -21.60 -10.69
N THR A 124 9.73 -20.64 -10.14
CA THR A 124 8.82 -19.83 -10.96
C THR A 124 9.54 -19.06 -12.06
N MET A 125 10.75 -18.57 -11.78
CA MET A 125 11.55 -17.85 -12.77
C MET A 125 12.06 -18.80 -13.88
N LYS A 126 12.31 -20.09 -13.56
CA LYS A 126 12.64 -21.11 -14.56
C LYS A 126 11.47 -21.36 -15.51
N VAL A 127 10.26 -21.49 -14.97
CA VAL A 127 9.04 -21.64 -15.78
C VAL A 127 8.82 -20.42 -16.67
N TYR A 128 8.97 -19.20 -16.16
CA TYR A 128 8.86 -17.99 -16.99
C TYR A 128 9.83 -18.00 -18.17
N GLN A 129 11.06 -18.44 -17.95
CA GLN A 129 12.05 -18.58 -19.01
C GLN A 129 11.63 -19.61 -20.07
N LEU A 130 11.12 -20.78 -19.65
CA LEU A 130 10.63 -21.82 -20.55
C LEU A 130 9.41 -21.35 -21.36
N LEU A 131 8.47 -20.66 -20.72
CA LEU A 131 7.29 -20.09 -21.37
C LEU A 131 7.69 -19.06 -22.44
N ARG A 132 8.68 -18.20 -22.17
CA ARG A 132 9.18 -17.21 -23.14
C ARG A 132 9.72 -17.82 -24.44
N VAL A 133 10.26 -19.03 -24.39
CA VAL A 133 10.75 -19.76 -25.58
C VAL A 133 9.75 -20.78 -26.14
N THR A 134 8.62 -21.01 -25.48
CA THR A 134 7.62 -22.00 -25.89
C THR A 134 6.84 -21.54 -27.14
N PRO A 135 6.79 -22.32 -28.23
CA PRO A 135 6.00 -21.95 -29.41
C PRO A 135 4.50 -21.95 -29.12
N TYR A 136 3.71 -21.30 -29.98
CA TYR A 136 2.25 -21.18 -29.78
C TYR A 136 1.54 -22.53 -29.65
N GLU A 137 1.91 -23.50 -30.50
CA GLU A 137 1.38 -24.87 -30.47
C GLU A 137 1.68 -25.56 -29.13
N GLY A 138 2.80 -25.20 -28.51
CA GLY A 138 3.18 -25.63 -27.17
C GLY A 138 2.22 -25.11 -26.11
N LEU A 139 1.82 -23.83 -26.16
CA LEU A 139 0.87 -23.25 -25.22
C LEU A 139 -0.50 -23.94 -25.30
N GLU A 140 -0.96 -24.27 -26.51
CA GLU A 140 -2.20 -25.02 -26.73
C GLU A 140 -2.13 -26.46 -26.18
N LEU A 141 -0.98 -27.13 -26.33
CA LEU A 141 -0.74 -28.44 -25.75
C LEU A 141 -0.73 -28.39 -24.22
N MET A 142 -0.07 -27.38 -23.64
CA MET A 142 -0.06 -27.16 -22.19
C MET A 142 -1.47 -26.94 -21.64
N TRP A 143 -2.28 -26.12 -22.32
CA TRP A 143 -3.67 -25.90 -21.93
C TRP A 143 -4.46 -27.19 -21.88
N LYS A 144 -4.40 -28.01 -22.94
CA LYS A 144 -5.11 -29.30 -23.00
C LYS A 144 -4.74 -30.23 -21.84
N GLN A 145 -3.48 -30.20 -21.39
CA GLN A 145 -3.02 -31.06 -20.29
C GLN A 145 -3.30 -30.49 -18.89
N LEU A 146 -3.25 -29.17 -18.72
CA LEU A 146 -3.32 -28.50 -17.41
C LEU A 146 -4.74 -28.04 -17.07
N ALA A 147 -5.59 -27.75 -18.06
CA ALA A 147 -6.93 -27.20 -17.85
C ALA A 147 -7.89 -28.11 -17.07
N GLY A 148 -7.67 -29.43 -17.09
CA GLY A 148 -8.53 -30.41 -16.41
C GLY A 148 -8.39 -30.47 -14.89
N ASN A 149 -7.36 -29.84 -14.32
CA ASN A 149 -7.15 -29.75 -12.88
C ASN A 149 -7.13 -28.26 -12.47
N GLU A 150 -7.98 -27.85 -11.54
CA GLU A 150 -8.17 -26.44 -11.17
C GLU A 150 -6.89 -25.75 -10.70
N GLU A 151 -6.05 -26.45 -9.93
CA GLU A 151 -4.78 -25.91 -9.42
C GLU A 151 -3.78 -25.73 -10.57
N HIS A 152 -3.57 -26.78 -11.38
CA HIS A 152 -2.66 -26.72 -12.54
C HIS A 152 -3.09 -25.64 -13.55
N ARG A 153 -4.39 -25.56 -13.82
CA ARG A 153 -5.02 -24.55 -14.68
C ARG A 153 -4.73 -23.15 -14.18
N ARG A 154 -4.93 -22.89 -12.88
CA ARG A 154 -4.69 -21.59 -12.26
C ARG A 154 -3.21 -21.21 -12.34
N TRP A 155 -2.30 -22.11 -11.98
CA TRP A 155 -0.86 -21.86 -12.09
C TRP A 155 -0.43 -21.56 -13.52
N PHE A 156 -0.96 -22.29 -14.51
CA PHE A 156 -0.66 -21.99 -15.91
C PHE A 156 -1.16 -20.61 -16.32
N LEU A 157 -2.41 -20.24 -16.02
CA LEU A 157 -2.98 -18.93 -16.36
C LEU A 157 -2.27 -17.77 -15.66
N ASP A 158 -1.78 -17.96 -14.43
CA ASP A 158 -1.03 -16.96 -13.69
C ASP A 158 0.41 -16.77 -14.22
N MET A 159 0.98 -17.78 -14.89
CA MET A 159 2.37 -17.76 -15.38
C MET A 159 2.50 -17.50 -16.88
N VAL A 160 1.52 -17.89 -17.69
CA VAL A 160 1.53 -17.72 -19.17
C VAL A 160 1.59 -16.26 -19.59
N VAL A 161 1.19 -15.33 -18.70
CA VAL A 161 1.26 -13.87 -18.90
C VAL A 161 2.68 -13.34 -19.10
N GLU A 162 3.70 -14.14 -18.79
CA GLU A 162 5.11 -13.83 -19.05
C GLU A 162 5.55 -14.07 -20.50
N VAL A 163 4.67 -14.63 -21.33
CA VAL A 163 4.78 -14.60 -22.78
C VAL A 163 4.32 -13.22 -23.25
N SER A 164 5.24 -12.38 -23.70
CA SER A 164 5.00 -10.94 -23.93
C SER A 164 4.83 -10.54 -25.41
N ASP A 165 4.47 -11.47 -26.30
CA ASP A 165 4.35 -11.24 -27.75
C ASP A 165 3.03 -11.75 -28.37
N ALA A 166 2.98 -11.90 -29.69
CA ALA A 166 1.76 -12.32 -30.41
C ALA A 166 1.18 -13.65 -29.91
N ARG A 167 2.01 -14.54 -29.35
CA ARG A 167 1.57 -15.87 -28.87
C ARG A 167 0.54 -15.76 -27.75
N ILE A 168 0.72 -14.83 -26.79
CA ILE A 168 -0.23 -14.67 -25.68
C ILE A 168 -1.58 -14.11 -26.16
N LEU A 169 -1.57 -13.20 -27.13
CA LEU A 169 -2.78 -12.63 -27.69
C LEU A 169 -3.60 -13.69 -28.44
N ARG A 170 -2.93 -14.52 -29.26
CA ARG A 170 -3.58 -15.65 -29.95
C ARG A 170 -4.12 -16.71 -28.99
N PHE A 171 -3.36 -17.00 -27.92
CA PHE A 171 -3.80 -17.91 -26.87
C PHE A 171 -5.10 -17.41 -26.22
N LEU A 172 -5.13 -16.14 -25.80
CA LEU A 172 -6.31 -15.52 -25.19
C LEU A 172 -7.47 -15.39 -26.16
N GLU A 173 -7.23 -15.03 -27.43
CA GLU A 173 -8.23 -15.03 -28.49
C GLU A 173 -8.95 -16.38 -28.56
N THR A 174 -8.18 -17.47 -28.61
CA THR A 174 -8.73 -18.82 -28.73
C THR A 174 -9.60 -19.16 -27.52
N ARG A 175 -9.15 -18.80 -26.31
CA ARG A 175 -9.93 -19.02 -25.08
C ARG A 175 -11.22 -18.19 -25.05
N PHE A 176 -11.17 -16.94 -25.50
CA PHE A 176 -12.32 -16.03 -25.52
C PHE A 176 -13.36 -16.46 -26.55
N LEU A 177 -12.93 -16.93 -27.72
CA LEU A 177 -13.82 -17.48 -28.75
C LEU A 177 -14.47 -18.79 -28.31
N ALA A 178 -13.72 -19.66 -27.62
CA ALA A 178 -14.23 -20.92 -27.08
C ALA A 178 -15.09 -20.73 -25.81
N ALA A 179 -14.99 -19.57 -25.14
CA ALA A 179 -15.57 -19.29 -23.83
C ALA A 179 -15.24 -20.37 -22.77
N ASP A 180 -14.04 -20.96 -22.85
CA ASP A 180 -13.57 -22.03 -21.95
C ASP A 180 -12.70 -21.51 -20.80
N VAL A 181 -12.73 -20.19 -20.59
CA VAL A 181 -12.25 -19.46 -19.40
C VAL A 181 -13.41 -18.71 -18.76
N SER A 182 -13.42 -18.61 -17.43
CA SER A 182 -14.39 -17.76 -16.73
C SER A 182 -14.08 -16.27 -16.92
N ALA A 183 -15.08 -15.41 -16.74
CA ALA A 183 -14.88 -13.96 -16.82
C ALA A 183 -13.83 -13.45 -15.81
N VAL A 184 -13.69 -14.08 -14.64
CA VAL A 184 -12.70 -13.72 -13.61
C VAL A 184 -11.30 -14.17 -14.00
N GLU A 185 -11.14 -15.38 -14.56
CA GLU A 185 -9.86 -15.85 -15.11
C GLU A 185 -9.41 -14.93 -16.26
N ALA A 186 -10.31 -14.68 -17.22
CA ALA A 186 -10.06 -13.79 -18.34
C ALA A 186 -9.67 -12.38 -17.89
N TRP A 187 -10.37 -11.82 -16.89
CA TRP A 187 -10.08 -10.52 -16.31
C TRP A 187 -8.65 -10.43 -15.78
N GLN A 188 -8.22 -11.42 -14.99
CA GLN A 188 -6.89 -11.44 -14.37
C GLN A 188 -5.77 -11.67 -15.41
N THR A 189 -5.95 -12.67 -16.28
CA THR A 189 -4.93 -13.04 -17.26
C THR A 189 -4.75 -11.96 -18.33
N LEU A 190 -5.84 -11.36 -18.83
CA LEU A 190 -5.77 -10.29 -19.83
C LEU A 190 -5.09 -9.03 -19.27
N LEU A 191 -5.45 -8.60 -18.06
CA LEU A 191 -4.87 -7.42 -17.42
C LEU A 191 -3.34 -7.52 -17.35
N LEU A 192 -2.83 -8.65 -16.85
CA LEU A 192 -1.40 -8.87 -16.72
C LEU A 192 -0.73 -9.06 -18.08
N SER A 193 -1.36 -9.81 -19.00
CA SER A 193 -0.84 -10.01 -20.36
C SER A 193 -0.66 -8.67 -21.09
N MET A 194 -1.65 -7.78 -21.05
CA MET A 194 -1.57 -6.44 -21.67
C MET A 194 -0.50 -5.55 -21.01
N ASN A 195 -0.34 -5.63 -19.69
CA ASN A 195 0.70 -4.90 -18.97
C ASN A 195 2.12 -5.38 -19.37
N HIS A 196 2.32 -6.69 -19.51
CA HIS A 196 3.62 -7.30 -19.81
C HIS A 196 3.95 -7.32 -21.30
N LEU A 197 2.94 -7.23 -22.18
CA LEU A 197 3.08 -7.24 -23.64
C LEU A 197 4.08 -6.20 -24.16
N HIS A 198 4.91 -6.57 -25.13
CA HIS A 198 5.73 -5.62 -25.87
C HIS A 198 4.82 -4.67 -26.67
N ALA A 199 5.02 -3.36 -26.50
CA ALA A 199 4.17 -2.35 -27.11
C ALA A 199 4.67 -1.93 -28.51
N ILE A 200 4.89 -2.90 -29.40
CA ILE A 200 5.23 -2.66 -30.81
C ILE A 200 3.96 -2.53 -31.67
N PRO A 201 4.00 -1.82 -32.82
CA PRO A 201 2.81 -1.54 -33.64
C PRO A 201 1.92 -2.77 -33.91
N ASP A 202 2.52 -3.88 -34.36
CA ASP A 202 1.77 -5.09 -34.74
C ASP A 202 1.01 -5.71 -33.58
N LEU A 203 1.57 -5.69 -32.37
CA LEU A 203 0.95 -6.25 -31.18
C LEU A 203 -0.16 -5.34 -30.64
N VAL A 204 0.01 -4.02 -30.76
CA VAL A 204 -1.05 -3.05 -30.44
C VAL A 204 -2.23 -3.21 -31.41
N GLU A 205 -1.97 -3.43 -32.69
CA GLU A 205 -3.00 -3.69 -33.70
C GLU A 205 -3.76 -4.98 -33.37
N MET A 206 -3.04 -6.07 -33.09
CA MET A 206 -3.63 -7.36 -32.71
C MET A 206 -4.52 -7.25 -31.47
N ALA A 207 -4.09 -6.49 -30.45
CA ALA A 207 -4.84 -6.29 -29.21
C ALA A 207 -6.22 -5.63 -29.41
N LYS A 208 -6.46 -4.91 -30.52
CA LYS A 208 -7.75 -4.26 -30.80
C LYS A 208 -8.91 -5.25 -30.86
N MET A 209 -8.65 -6.50 -31.24
CA MET A 209 -9.69 -7.50 -31.41
C MET A 209 -10.53 -7.72 -30.15
N PHE A 210 -9.92 -7.62 -28.95
CA PHE A 210 -10.60 -7.83 -27.68
C PHE A 210 -11.68 -6.78 -27.41
N LEU A 211 -11.57 -5.58 -28.01
CA LEU A 211 -12.58 -4.51 -27.90
C LEU A 211 -13.90 -4.88 -28.59
N ASN A 212 -13.86 -5.82 -29.54
CA ASN A 212 -15.01 -6.19 -30.36
C ASN A 212 -15.58 -7.58 -30.04
N MET A 213 -14.89 -8.38 -29.22
CA MET A 213 -15.34 -9.74 -28.88
C MET A 213 -16.60 -9.74 -28.01
N PRO A 214 -17.61 -10.57 -28.31
CA PRO A 214 -18.80 -10.73 -27.47
C PRO A 214 -18.46 -11.18 -26.05
N PHE A 215 -17.50 -12.12 -25.90
CA PHE A 215 -17.09 -12.62 -24.59
C PHE A 215 -16.52 -11.52 -23.69
N SER A 216 -15.79 -10.54 -24.24
CA SER A 216 -15.31 -9.36 -23.49
C SER A 216 -16.44 -8.58 -22.84
N LYS A 217 -17.65 -8.61 -23.42
CA LYS A 217 -18.85 -7.92 -22.93
C LYS A 217 -19.77 -8.81 -22.08
N SER A 218 -19.39 -10.07 -21.85
CA SER A 218 -20.18 -11.02 -21.04
C SER A 218 -20.26 -10.61 -19.56
N ASN A 219 -19.30 -9.82 -19.08
CA ASN A 219 -19.22 -9.32 -17.73
C ASN A 219 -18.73 -7.86 -17.76
N ILE A 220 -19.36 -6.99 -16.97
CA ILE A 220 -19.03 -5.55 -16.95
C ILE A 220 -17.59 -5.27 -16.50
N TYR A 221 -17.07 -6.02 -15.53
CA TYR A 221 -15.69 -5.84 -15.05
C TYR A 221 -14.66 -6.33 -16.06
N LEU A 222 -14.95 -7.43 -16.76
CA LEU A 222 -14.12 -7.88 -17.87
C LEU A 222 -14.08 -6.82 -18.98
N TRP A 223 -15.25 -6.28 -19.37
CA TRP A 223 -15.35 -5.23 -20.38
C TRP A 223 -14.54 -4.00 -19.98
N HIS A 224 -14.72 -3.50 -18.75
CA HIS A 224 -13.97 -2.36 -18.25
C HIS A 224 -12.46 -2.60 -18.35
N THR A 225 -11.99 -3.76 -17.88
CA THR A 225 -10.56 -4.08 -17.93
C THR A 225 -10.01 -4.24 -19.34
N VAL A 226 -10.77 -4.80 -20.29
CA VAL A 226 -10.37 -4.88 -21.71
C VAL A 226 -10.09 -3.49 -22.25
N VAL A 227 -11.03 -2.56 -22.08
CA VAL A 227 -10.92 -1.20 -22.63
C VAL A 227 -9.82 -0.40 -21.93
N LEU A 228 -9.74 -0.47 -20.60
CA LEU A 228 -8.71 0.22 -19.80
C LEU A 228 -7.30 -0.29 -20.10
N SER A 229 -7.13 -1.62 -20.20
CA SER A 229 -5.82 -2.23 -20.49
C SER A 229 -5.35 -1.92 -21.90
N TYR A 230 -6.26 -1.84 -22.87
CA TYR A 230 -5.92 -1.36 -24.22
C TYR A 230 -5.43 0.09 -24.18
N GLY A 231 -6.09 0.97 -23.41
CA GLY A 231 -5.60 2.33 -23.16
C GLY A 231 -4.17 2.34 -22.58
N SER A 232 -3.90 1.51 -21.57
CA SER A 232 -2.56 1.41 -20.97
C SER A 232 -1.51 0.89 -21.97
N LEU A 233 -1.88 -0.05 -22.84
CA LEU A 233 -1.01 -0.56 -23.91
C LEU A 233 -0.68 0.55 -24.93
N VAL A 234 -1.65 1.38 -25.32
CA VAL A 234 -1.42 2.57 -26.17
C VAL A 234 -0.47 3.55 -25.50
N TYR A 235 -0.60 3.78 -24.19
CA TYR A 235 0.32 4.65 -23.46
C TYR A 235 1.76 4.12 -23.49
N LYS A 236 1.93 2.82 -23.23
CA LYS A 236 3.23 2.13 -23.30
C LYS A 236 3.82 2.23 -24.70
N HIS A 237 3.01 2.04 -25.75
CA HIS A 237 3.41 2.18 -27.15
C HIS A 237 3.94 3.60 -27.43
N CYS A 238 3.18 4.62 -27.07
CA CYS A 238 3.58 6.02 -27.27
C CYS A 238 4.83 6.46 -26.49
N ASN A 239 5.33 5.67 -25.54
CA ASN A 239 6.59 5.98 -24.84
C ASN A 239 7.83 5.62 -25.68
N TYR A 240 7.69 4.75 -26.67
CA TYR A 240 8.78 4.30 -27.55
C TYR A 240 8.72 4.90 -28.96
N TYR A 241 7.58 5.48 -29.37
CA TYR A 241 7.37 6.04 -30.70
C TYR A 241 6.91 7.50 -30.61
N THR A 242 7.74 8.42 -31.12
CA THR A 242 7.47 9.88 -31.13
C THR A 242 7.67 10.42 -32.56
N PRO A 243 6.63 11.01 -33.19
CA PRO A 243 5.27 11.19 -32.69
C PRO A 243 4.50 9.86 -32.58
N CYS A 244 3.59 9.76 -31.60
CA CYS A 244 2.80 8.55 -31.42
C CYS A 244 1.76 8.40 -32.55
N PRO A 245 1.56 7.20 -33.13
CA PRO A 245 0.58 6.98 -34.19
C PRO A 245 -0.87 7.11 -33.71
N VAL A 246 -1.66 7.95 -34.40
CA VAL A 246 -3.10 8.15 -34.10
C VAL A 246 -3.90 6.85 -34.27
N ALA A 247 -3.51 5.97 -35.20
CA ALA A 247 -4.17 4.70 -35.44
C ALA A 247 -4.25 3.79 -34.19
N ALA A 248 -3.31 3.95 -33.24
CA ALA A 248 -3.30 3.20 -31.99
C ALA A 248 -4.44 3.64 -31.05
N VAL A 249 -4.72 4.95 -30.96
CA VAL A 249 -5.77 5.49 -30.06
C VAL A 249 -7.14 5.56 -30.73
N GLN A 250 -7.21 5.50 -32.07
CA GLN A 250 -8.44 5.65 -32.84
C GLN A 250 -9.65 4.85 -32.30
N PRO A 251 -9.52 3.55 -31.93
CA PRO A 251 -10.66 2.79 -31.40
C PRO A 251 -11.30 3.41 -30.14
N LEU A 252 -10.49 4.04 -29.28
CA LEU A 252 -10.96 4.70 -28.07
C LEU A 252 -11.59 6.07 -28.39
N LEU A 253 -11.09 6.76 -29.43
CA LEU A 253 -11.70 8.00 -29.92
C LEU A 253 -13.10 7.73 -30.49
N ASP A 254 -13.23 6.68 -31.30
CA ASP A 254 -14.50 6.29 -31.90
C ASP A 254 -15.51 5.88 -30.82
N MET A 255 -15.07 5.12 -29.82
CA MET A 255 -15.89 4.74 -28.66
C MET A 255 -16.41 5.96 -27.90
N ALA A 256 -15.56 6.98 -27.66
CA ALA A 256 -15.97 8.20 -26.99
C ALA A 256 -16.99 9.02 -27.82
N VAL A 257 -16.77 9.15 -29.13
CA VAL A 257 -17.71 9.87 -30.00
C VAL A 257 -19.06 9.16 -30.07
N GLU A 258 -19.06 7.83 -30.15
CA GLU A 258 -20.28 7.04 -30.24
C GLU A 258 -21.06 7.03 -28.93
N SER A 259 -20.40 6.96 -27.77
CA SER A 259 -21.07 7.06 -26.47
C SER A 259 -21.72 8.42 -26.26
N LEU A 260 -21.04 9.50 -26.65
CA LEU A 260 -21.60 10.85 -26.64
C LEU A 260 -22.84 10.96 -27.56
N ARG A 261 -22.81 10.33 -28.74
CA ARG A 261 -23.94 10.32 -29.69
C ARG A 261 -25.15 9.57 -29.12
N LYS A 262 -24.93 8.49 -28.37
CA LYS A 262 -25.99 7.68 -27.76
C LYS A 262 -26.56 8.31 -26.48
N GLY A 263 -25.82 9.20 -25.82
CA GLY A 263 -26.21 9.73 -24.51
C GLY A 263 -26.06 8.72 -23.38
N ASP A 264 -25.11 7.77 -23.49
CA ASP A 264 -24.86 6.76 -22.45
C ASP A 264 -23.71 7.19 -21.52
N ASP A 265 -24.06 7.67 -20.33
CA ASP A 265 -23.11 8.17 -19.33
C ASP A 265 -22.05 7.13 -18.91
N ALA A 266 -22.43 5.85 -18.82
CA ALA A 266 -21.52 4.80 -18.37
C ALA A 266 -20.44 4.51 -19.43
N ASP A 267 -20.86 4.41 -20.70
CA ASP A 267 -19.95 4.24 -21.84
C ASP A 267 -19.08 5.49 -22.06
N MET A 268 -19.61 6.70 -21.83
CA MET A 268 -18.83 7.94 -21.84
C MET A 268 -17.71 7.90 -20.80
N VAL A 269 -18.04 7.55 -19.54
CA VAL A 269 -17.06 7.47 -18.45
C VAL A 269 -15.98 6.43 -18.74
N LEU A 270 -16.36 5.23 -19.23
CA LEU A 270 -15.40 4.19 -19.58
C LEU A 270 -14.44 4.64 -20.71
N ALA A 271 -14.99 5.22 -21.78
CA ALA A 271 -14.18 5.70 -22.90
C ALA A 271 -13.21 6.81 -22.48
N LEU A 272 -13.67 7.78 -21.67
CA LEU A 272 -12.84 8.87 -21.14
C LEU A 272 -11.74 8.35 -20.20
N LYS A 273 -12.03 7.37 -19.34
CA LYS A 273 -11.03 6.71 -18.50
C LYS A 273 -9.96 5.98 -19.33
N ALA A 274 -10.38 5.29 -20.40
CA ALA A 274 -9.46 4.61 -21.30
C ALA A 274 -8.60 5.57 -22.12
N LEU A 275 -9.16 6.69 -22.59
CA LEU A 275 -8.40 7.79 -23.19
C LEU A 275 -7.42 8.40 -22.17
N GLY A 276 -7.83 8.49 -20.90
CA GLY A 276 -7.00 8.89 -19.78
C GLY A 276 -5.79 7.97 -19.57
N ASN A 277 -6.00 6.66 -19.65
CA ASN A 277 -4.93 5.67 -19.64
C ASN A 277 -4.00 5.84 -20.85
N ALA A 278 -4.55 5.99 -22.06
CA ALA A 278 -3.79 6.14 -23.30
C ALA A 278 -2.88 7.39 -23.30
N GLY A 279 -3.33 8.48 -22.69
CA GLY A 279 -2.57 9.72 -22.56
C GLY A 279 -2.05 10.24 -23.91
N HIS A 280 -2.81 10.03 -24.99
CA HIS A 280 -2.41 10.39 -26.35
C HIS A 280 -2.82 11.85 -26.64
N PRO A 281 -1.92 12.75 -27.08
CA PRO A 281 -2.27 14.16 -27.36
C PRO A 281 -3.39 14.33 -28.40
N GLY A 282 -3.45 13.45 -29.41
CA GLY A 282 -4.56 13.40 -30.38
C GLY A 282 -5.96 13.22 -29.78
N SER A 283 -6.08 12.83 -28.51
CA SER A 283 -7.36 12.71 -27.81
C SER A 283 -7.94 14.04 -27.35
N ILE A 284 -7.14 15.11 -27.26
CA ILE A 284 -7.54 16.42 -26.70
C ILE A 284 -8.82 16.94 -27.39
N LYS A 285 -8.85 16.95 -28.73
CA LYS A 285 -9.99 17.45 -29.50
C LYS A 285 -11.28 16.69 -29.20
N THR A 286 -11.19 15.38 -28.95
CA THR A 286 -12.34 14.54 -28.59
C THR A 286 -12.76 14.81 -27.15
N ILE A 287 -11.81 14.87 -26.21
CA ILE A 287 -12.06 15.17 -24.79
C ILE A 287 -12.74 16.54 -24.63
N MET A 288 -12.32 17.55 -25.38
CA MET A 288 -12.91 18.90 -25.35
C MET A 288 -14.40 18.92 -25.69
N ARG A 289 -14.93 17.94 -26.44
CA ARG A 289 -16.37 17.85 -26.76
C ARG A 289 -17.23 17.59 -25.52
N PHE A 290 -16.63 17.03 -24.46
CA PHE A 290 -17.30 16.73 -23.20
C PHE A 290 -17.19 17.89 -22.19
N LEU A 291 -16.39 18.93 -22.48
CA LEU A 291 -16.04 19.95 -21.51
C LEU A 291 -16.78 21.27 -21.81
N PRO A 292 -17.67 21.74 -20.91
CA PRO A 292 -18.32 23.04 -21.08
C PRO A 292 -17.30 24.18 -21.10
N GLY A 293 -17.59 25.23 -21.89
CA GLY A 293 -16.72 26.41 -22.03
C GLY A 293 -15.59 26.29 -23.06
N VAL A 294 -15.17 25.07 -23.40
CA VAL A 294 -14.15 24.81 -24.44
C VAL A 294 -14.68 24.00 -25.62
N ALA A 295 -15.80 23.30 -25.47
CA ALA A 295 -16.49 22.62 -26.55
C ALA A 295 -17.02 23.62 -27.59
N ALA A 296 -16.83 23.32 -28.88
CA ALA A 296 -17.41 24.10 -29.96
C ALA A 296 -18.95 24.06 -29.94
N ASN A 297 -19.52 22.90 -29.59
CA ASN A 297 -20.96 22.68 -29.41
C ASN A 297 -21.19 22.10 -28.00
N PRO A 298 -21.48 22.94 -26.98
CA PRO A 298 -21.65 22.48 -25.61
C PRO A 298 -22.86 21.54 -25.48
N VAL A 299 -22.64 20.38 -24.87
CA VAL A 299 -23.70 19.47 -24.41
C VAL A 299 -23.75 19.58 -22.90
N ASP A 300 -24.96 19.68 -22.34
CA ASP A 300 -25.12 19.62 -20.89
C ASP A 300 -24.92 18.17 -20.43
N LEU A 301 -23.85 17.93 -19.67
CA LEU A 301 -23.40 16.61 -19.25
C LEU A 301 -23.30 16.54 -17.73
N PRO A 302 -23.60 15.38 -17.13
CA PRO A 302 -23.58 15.24 -15.68
C PRO A 302 -22.16 15.42 -15.11
N PRO A 303 -22.03 15.91 -13.85
CA PRO A 303 -20.73 16.16 -13.22
C PRO A 303 -19.76 14.96 -13.30
N ARG A 304 -20.27 13.73 -13.18
CA ARG A 304 -19.48 12.50 -13.30
C ARG A 304 -18.74 12.38 -14.64
N VAL A 305 -19.42 12.69 -15.75
CA VAL A 305 -18.82 12.66 -17.11
C VAL A 305 -17.80 13.77 -17.25
N LEU A 306 -18.11 14.97 -16.73
CA LEU A 306 -17.19 16.11 -16.72
C LEU A 306 -15.92 15.79 -15.91
N SER A 307 -16.05 15.19 -14.73
CA SER A 307 -14.92 14.77 -13.89
C SER A 307 -14.04 13.75 -14.62
N ALA A 308 -14.64 12.75 -15.28
CA ALA A 308 -13.90 11.79 -16.10
C ALA A 308 -13.18 12.47 -17.27
N ALA A 309 -13.81 13.44 -17.94
CA ALA A 309 -13.23 14.18 -19.04
C ALA A 309 -12.04 15.03 -18.59
N VAL A 310 -12.15 15.75 -17.48
CA VAL A 310 -11.03 16.49 -16.89
C VAL A 310 -9.90 15.54 -16.52
N GLN A 311 -10.19 14.47 -15.75
CA GLN A 311 -9.18 13.50 -15.32
C GLN A 311 -8.49 12.77 -16.49
N SER A 312 -9.13 12.65 -17.66
CA SER A 312 -8.49 12.04 -18.85
C SER A 312 -7.24 12.79 -19.34
N MET A 313 -7.06 14.06 -18.96
CA MET A 313 -5.88 14.85 -19.33
C MET A 313 -4.64 14.60 -18.46
N ARG A 314 -4.75 13.84 -17.36
CA ARG A 314 -3.66 13.57 -16.40
C ARG A 314 -2.35 13.11 -17.05
N LEU A 315 -2.43 12.12 -17.93
CA LEU A 315 -1.24 11.57 -18.60
C LEU A 315 -0.86 12.35 -19.86
N ILE A 316 -1.81 13.08 -20.44
CA ILE A 316 -1.55 14.02 -21.55
C ILE A 316 -0.71 15.21 -21.06
N ALA A 317 -0.92 15.66 -19.81
CA ALA A 317 -0.19 16.75 -19.18
C ALA A 317 1.34 16.60 -19.22
N ALA A 318 1.85 15.36 -19.26
CA ALA A 318 3.28 15.09 -19.37
C ALA A 318 3.82 15.14 -20.81
N ARG A 319 2.96 15.00 -21.82
CA ARG A 319 3.32 14.94 -23.25
C ARG A 319 3.03 16.24 -24.00
N ASP A 320 1.91 16.89 -23.69
CA ASP A 320 1.51 18.17 -24.25
C ASP A 320 1.05 19.12 -23.12
N PRO A 321 2.00 19.63 -22.31
CA PRO A 321 1.69 20.45 -21.14
C PRO A 321 1.00 21.77 -21.51
N GLN A 322 1.33 22.36 -22.66
CA GLN A 322 0.81 23.68 -23.05
C GLN A 322 -0.68 23.62 -23.34
N SER A 323 -1.12 22.68 -24.20
CA SER A 323 -2.55 22.53 -24.51
C SER A 323 -3.37 22.21 -23.25
N VAL A 324 -2.83 21.39 -22.34
CA VAL A 324 -3.50 21.06 -21.08
C VAL A 324 -3.57 22.27 -20.15
N GLN A 325 -2.52 23.11 -20.08
CA GLN A 325 -2.54 24.36 -19.31
C GLN A 325 -3.66 25.30 -19.79
N ASP A 326 -3.77 25.49 -21.10
CA ASP A 326 -4.76 26.41 -21.68
C ASP A 326 -6.20 25.95 -21.38
N ILE A 327 -6.48 24.65 -21.52
CA ILE A 327 -7.79 24.05 -21.20
C ILE A 327 -8.08 24.12 -19.70
N THR A 328 -7.16 23.66 -18.86
CA THR A 328 -7.37 23.60 -17.40
C THR A 328 -7.50 24.99 -16.78
N MET A 329 -6.76 25.98 -17.29
CA MET A 329 -6.90 27.37 -16.87
C MET A 329 -8.28 27.92 -17.22
N SER A 330 -8.78 27.66 -18.43
CA SER A 330 -10.12 28.07 -18.86
C SER A 330 -11.22 27.50 -17.96
N LEU A 331 -11.14 26.20 -17.65
CA LEU A 331 -12.08 25.53 -16.75
C LEU A 331 -11.99 26.05 -15.31
N PHE A 332 -10.78 26.28 -14.80
CA PHE A 332 -10.57 26.79 -13.44
C PHE A 332 -11.18 28.18 -13.24
N LEU A 333 -11.05 29.07 -14.23
CA LEU A 333 -11.55 30.45 -14.17
C LEU A 333 -13.07 30.56 -14.39
N GLN A 334 -13.70 29.55 -15.00
CA GLN A 334 -15.12 29.58 -15.29
C GLN A 334 -15.97 29.32 -14.03
N LYS A 335 -16.42 30.41 -13.39
CA LYS A 335 -17.17 30.37 -12.12
C LYS A 335 -18.55 29.70 -12.22
N THR A 336 -19.08 29.48 -13.42
CA THR A 336 -20.35 28.76 -13.63
C THR A 336 -20.19 27.24 -13.54
N LEU A 337 -18.95 26.72 -13.57
CA LEU A 337 -18.72 25.29 -13.48
C LEU A 337 -18.85 24.78 -12.03
N PRO A 338 -19.25 23.51 -11.84
CA PRO A 338 -19.27 22.91 -10.52
C PRO A 338 -17.90 23.00 -9.84
N THR A 339 -17.88 23.28 -8.53
CA THR A 339 -16.66 23.43 -7.72
C THR A 339 -15.69 22.26 -7.90
N GLU A 340 -16.19 21.02 -7.97
CA GLU A 340 -15.38 19.82 -8.20
C GLU A 340 -14.55 19.89 -9.49
N ILE A 341 -15.18 20.27 -10.61
CA ILE A 341 -14.54 20.34 -11.93
C ILE A 341 -13.43 21.40 -11.92
N ARG A 342 -13.66 22.53 -11.27
CA ARG A 342 -12.67 23.61 -11.12
C ARG A 342 -11.47 23.16 -10.27
N MET A 343 -11.70 22.42 -9.19
CA MET A 343 -10.63 21.86 -8.35
C MET A 343 -9.84 20.76 -9.06
N LEU A 344 -10.50 19.89 -9.83
CA LEU A 344 -9.84 18.88 -10.66
C LEU A 344 -9.00 19.55 -11.76
N ALA A 345 -9.52 20.58 -12.42
CA ALA A 345 -8.77 21.34 -13.42
C ALA A 345 -7.53 22.00 -12.80
N PHE A 346 -7.67 22.60 -11.61
CA PHE A 346 -6.52 23.13 -10.86
C PHE A 346 -5.49 22.05 -10.55
N MET A 347 -5.91 20.85 -10.12
CA MET A 347 -4.98 19.76 -9.84
C MET A 347 -4.20 19.33 -11.10
N ILE A 348 -4.88 19.18 -12.24
CA ILE A 348 -4.26 18.77 -13.50
C ILE A 348 -3.37 19.87 -14.08
N LEU A 349 -3.74 21.14 -13.88
CA LEU A 349 -2.87 22.26 -14.20
C LEU A 349 -1.50 22.10 -13.51
N PHE A 350 -1.48 21.70 -12.24
CA PHE A 350 -0.23 21.47 -11.51
C PHE A 350 0.51 20.19 -11.92
N ASP A 351 -0.19 19.18 -12.45
CA ASP A 351 0.46 17.99 -13.04
C ASP A 351 1.30 18.36 -14.29
N THR A 352 0.99 19.47 -14.98
CA THR A 352 1.82 20.01 -16.09
C THR A 352 3.13 20.67 -15.64
N LYS A 353 3.36 20.80 -14.33
CA LYS A 353 4.47 21.55 -13.73
C LYS A 353 4.55 23.02 -14.21
N PRO A 354 3.55 23.85 -13.84
CA PRO A 354 3.42 25.21 -14.34
C PRO A 354 4.61 26.09 -13.96
N SER A 355 4.87 27.10 -14.80
CA SER A 355 5.91 28.11 -14.55
C SER A 355 5.56 29.01 -13.38
N MET A 356 6.57 29.72 -12.84
CA MET A 356 6.38 30.71 -11.78
C MET A 356 5.35 31.79 -12.19
N ALA A 357 5.36 32.21 -13.46
CA ALA A 357 4.43 33.19 -13.99
C ALA A 357 2.98 32.69 -13.91
N LEU A 358 2.74 31.46 -14.36
CA LEU A 358 1.41 30.86 -14.33
C LEU A 358 0.92 30.63 -12.89
N VAL A 359 1.79 30.19 -11.98
CA VAL A 359 1.47 30.08 -10.54
C VAL A 359 1.09 31.46 -9.96
N SER A 360 1.77 32.53 -10.37
CA SER A 360 1.49 33.89 -9.92
C SER A 360 0.13 34.38 -10.43
N ILE A 361 -0.21 34.13 -11.70
CA ILE A 361 -1.52 34.46 -12.28
C ILE A 361 -2.64 33.74 -11.53
N VAL A 362 -2.49 32.43 -11.30
CA VAL A 362 -3.47 31.64 -10.52
C VAL A 362 -3.61 32.19 -9.10
N THR A 363 -2.50 32.59 -8.47
CA THR A 363 -2.51 33.20 -7.14
C THR A 363 -3.30 34.51 -7.11
N MET A 364 -3.17 35.36 -8.13
CA MET A 364 -3.95 36.59 -8.23
C MET A 364 -5.45 36.31 -8.35
N HIS A 365 -5.84 35.38 -9.23
CA HIS A 365 -7.25 34.98 -9.36
C HIS A 365 -7.83 34.40 -8.06
N LEU A 366 -7.04 33.64 -7.30
CA LEU A 366 -7.45 33.10 -6.00
C LEU A 366 -7.71 34.20 -4.95
N GLN A 367 -7.09 35.38 -5.06
CA GLN A 367 -7.39 36.49 -4.14
C GLN A 367 -8.81 37.03 -4.33
N GLU A 368 -9.34 36.97 -5.55
CA GLU A 368 -10.68 37.44 -5.94
C GLU A 368 -11.74 36.34 -5.95
N GLU A 369 -11.34 35.08 -5.69
CA GLU A 369 -12.25 33.96 -5.65
C GLU A 369 -13.18 34.04 -4.42
N LYS A 370 -14.46 33.78 -4.66
CA LYS A 370 -15.53 33.83 -3.66
C LYS A 370 -15.93 32.44 -3.18
N ASP A 371 -15.73 31.40 -3.99
CA ASP A 371 -15.97 30.02 -3.59
C ASP A 371 -14.88 29.54 -2.62
N LEU A 372 -15.24 29.45 -1.33
CA LEU A 372 -14.34 29.04 -0.26
C LEU A 372 -13.87 27.58 -0.40
N HIS A 373 -14.61 26.71 -1.08
CA HIS A 373 -14.15 25.34 -1.36
C HIS A 373 -13.00 25.34 -2.37
N VAL A 374 -13.13 26.09 -3.47
CA VAL A 374 -12.06 26.24 -4.47
C VAL A 374 -10.83 26.88 -3.84
N VAL A 375 -11.00 27.97 -3.07
CA VAL A 375 -9.89 28.65 -2.40
C VAL A 375 -9.22 27.76 -1.37
N SER A 376 -9.98 27.09 -0.50
CA SER A 376 -9.41 26.21 0.53
C SER A 376 -8.62 25.06 -0.09
N PHE A 377 -9.14 24.45 -1.17
CA PHE A 377 -8.43 23.41 -1.89
C PHE A 377 -7.13 23.93 -2.51
N ALA A 378 -7.20 24.99 -3.32
CA ALA A 378 -6.04 25.54 -4.00
C ALA A 378 -4.98 26.05 -3.01
N TYR A 379 -5.38 26.77 -1.96
CA TYR A 379 -4.47 27.24 -0.92
C TYR A 379 -3.78 26.09 -0.20
N SER A 380 -4.52 25.05 0.22
CA SER A 380 -3.94 23.89 0.91
C SER A 380 -3.03 23.06 -0.01
N TYR A 381 -3.36 22.95 -1.29
CA TYR A 381 -2.53 22.32 -2.32
C TYR A 381 -1.20 23.06 -2.49
N LEU A 382 -1.24 24.37 -2.73
CA LEU A 382 -0.05 25.24 -2.84
C LEU A 382 0.78 25.22 -1.57
N SER A 383 0.13 25.28 -0.41
CA SER A 383 0.81 25.26 0.89
C SER A 383 1.55 23.94 1.14
N SER A 384 0.94 22.82 0.73
CA SER A 384 1.56 21.50 0.85
C SER A 384 2.74 21.34 -0.12
N LEU A 385 2.60 21.79 -1.37
CA LEU A 385 3.70 21.79 -2.34
C LEU A 385 4.84 22.72 -1.95
N ALA A 386 4.55 23.88 -1.35
CA ALA A 386 5.58 24.81 -0.86
C ALA A 386 6.55 24.19 0.15
N ARG A 387 6.12 23.11 0.83
CA ARG A 387 6.89 22.38 1.85
C ARG A 387 7.50 21.07 1.33
N SER A 388 7.24 20.69 0.07
CA SER A 388 7.70 19.43 -0.50
C SER A 388 9.23 19.37 -0.54
N SER A 389 9.79 18.29 0.03
CA SER A 389 11.22 17.97 0.05
C SER A 389 11.66 17.12 -1.15
N THR A 390 10.71 16.65 -1.96
CA THR A 390 11.00 15.72 -3.06
C THR A 390 11.70 16.38 -4.27
N PRO A 391 12.60 15.63 -4.94
CA PRO A 391 13.45 16.12 -6.03
C PRO A 391 12.69 16.76 -7.19
N ASN A 392 11.58 16.16 -7.61
CA ASN A 392 10.83 16.56 -8.80
C ASN A 392 9.98 17.83 -8.61
N ASN A 393 9.84 18.29 -7.37
CA ASN A 393 9.01 19.42 -7.00
C ASN A 393 9.81 20.67 -6.63
N GLN A 394 11.15 20.61 -6.59
CA GLN A 394 11.98 21.71 -6.08
C GLN A 394 11.63 23.08 -6.67
N PHE A 395 11.44 23.17 -7.98
CA PHE A 395 11.01 24.40 -8.66
C PHE A 395 9.60 24.84 -8.25
N LEU A 396 8.64 23.91 -8.25
CA LEU A 396 7.26 24.17 -7.85
C LEU A 396 7.16 24.57 -6.38
N SER A 397 7.95 23.97 -5.49
CA SER A 397 8.02 24.31 -4.07
C SER A 397 8.41 25.77 -3.89
N THR A 398 9.39 26.28 -4.65
CA THR A 398 9.78 27.69 -4.62
C THR A 398 8.62 28.59 -5.06
N ALA A 399 7.99 28.27 -6.20
CA ALA A 399 6.87 29.05 -6.71
C ALA A 399 5.66 29.07 -5.77
N CYS A 400 5.30 27.90 -5.26
CA CYS A 400 4.19 27.73 -4.33
C CYS A 400 4.48 28.40 -2.97
N ASN A 401 5.74 28.52 -2.54
CA ASN A 401 6.08 29.23 -1.30
C ASN A 401 5.79 30.73 -1.41
N VAL A 402 6.03 31.34 -2.58
CA VAL A 402 5.64 32.73 -2.84
C VAL A 402 4.11 32.85 -2.84
N ALA A 403 3.41 31.99 -3.58
CA ALA A 403 1.94 31.96 -3.63
C ALA A 403 1.32 31.79 -2.23
N ARG A 404 1.85 30.87 -1.43
CA ARG A 404 1.44 30.64 -0.04
C ARG A 404 1.57 31.90 0.79
N LYS A 405 2.70 32.61 0.75
CA LYS A 405 2.90 33.85 1.52
C LYS A 405 1.89 34.93 1.14
N ILE A 406 1.52 35.01 -0.13
CA ILE A 406 0.52 35.97 -0.64
C ILE A 406 -0.90 35.62 -0.15
N LEU A 407 -1.27 34.34 -0.14
CA LEU A 407 -2.63 33.88 0.18
C LEU A 407 -2.87 33.70 1.69
N THR A 408 -1.81 33.41 2.47
CA THR A 408 -1.91 33.10 3.91
C THR A 408 -2.63 34.17 4.74
N PRO A 409 -2.38 35.48 4.55
CA PRO A 409 -3.06 36.51 5.35
C PRO A 409 -4.59 36.45 5.26
N LYS A 410 -5.14 36.07 4.09
CA LYS A 410 -6.58 36.02 3.84
C LYS A 410 -7.19 34.65 4.10
N PHE A 411 -6.48 33.56 3.75
CA PHE A 411 -7.07 32.22 3.68
C PHE A 411 -6.40 31.19 4.61
N GLY A 412 -5.36 31.58 5.36
CA GLY A 412 -4.59 30.69 6.23
C GLY A 412 -5.35 30.07 7.41
N ARG A 413 -6.58 30.53 7.69
CA ARG A 413 -7.42 30.06 8.80
C ARG A 413 -8.59 29.16 8.36
N LEU A 414 -8.71 28.82 7.07
CA LEU A 414 -9.79 27.96 6.57
C LEU A 414 -9.65 26.53 7.13
N SER A 415 -10.72 26.01 7.75
CA SER A 415 -10.74 24.70 8.41
C SER A 415 -11.10 23.54 7.47
N TYR A 416 -11.24 22.33 8.01
CA TYR A 416 -11.58 21.09 7.27
C TYR A 416 -13.05 20.97 6.85
N HIS A 417 -13.90 21.94 7.21
CA HIS A 417 -15.26 22.00 6.68
C HIS A 417 -15.26 22.22 5.15
N TYR A 418 -14.25 22.92 4.63
CA TYR A 418 -14.04 23.14 3.20
C TYR A 418 -13.18 22.04 2.55
N SER A 419 -13.08 22.07 1.22
CA SER A 419 -12.21 21.17 0.45
C SER A 419 -10.75 21.32 0.85
N LYS A 420 -9.99 20.22 0.82
CA LYS A 420 -8.57 20.17 1.25
C LYS A 420 -7.72 19.29 0.34
N ALA A 421 -6.49 19.72 0.15
CA ALA A 421 -5.41 18.94 -0.43
C ALA A 421 -4.25 18.87 0.58
N MET A 422 -3.77 17.67 0.82
CA MET A 422 -2.68 17.40 1.75
C MET A 422 -1.61 16.58 1.06
N ARG A 423 -0.35 16.97 1.24
CA ARG A 423 0.80 16.19 0.80
C ARG A 423 1.76 16.00 1.97
N MET A 424 2.13 14.75 2.22
CA MET A 424 3.19 14.36 3.15
C MET A 424 4.29 13.70 2.35
N ASP A 425 5.50 14.24 2.41
CA ASP A 425 6.65 13.61 1.75
C ASP A 425 7.93 13.68 2.58
N TRP A 426 8.83 12.73 2.29
CA TRP A 426 10.19 12.72 2.78
C TRP A 426 11.10 12.18 1.68
N PHE A 427 12.33 12.68 1.63
CA PHE A 427 13.34 12.21 0.69
C PHE A 427 14.72 12.24 1.34
N ASN A 428 15.48 11.15 1.22
CA ASN A 428 16.86 11.06 1.64
C ASN A 428 17.78 11.16 0.42
N ASP A 429 18.69 12.14 0.42
CA ASP A 429 19.58 12.41 -0.72
C ASP A 429 20.71 11.39 -0.87
N ASP A 430 21.14 10.69 0.18
CA ASP A 430 22.23 9.70 0.12
C ASP A 430 21.75 8.40 -0.51
N PHE A 431 20.59 7.91 -0.08
CA PHE A 431 19.95 6.72 -0.62
C PHE A 431 19.14 6.99 -1.90
N LEU A 432 18.88 8.25 -2.26
CA LEU A 432 17.96 8.63 -3.33
C LEU A 432 16.60 7.92 -3.23
N ILE A 433 16.16 7.72 -1.98
CA ILE A 433 14.90 7.05 -1.64
C ILE A 433 14.00 8.06 -0.93
N GLY A 434 12.71 7.99 -1.23
CA GLY A 434 11.71 8.78 -0.55
C GLY A 434 10.31 8.29 -0.84
N THR A 435 9.34 8.84 -0.12
CA THR A 435 7.93 8.56 -0.36
C THR A 435 7.16 9.87 -0.37
N ALA A 436 6.06 9.91 -1.11
CA ALA A 436 5.08 10.98 -1.01
C ALA A 436 3.68 10.38 -1.01
N THR A 437 2.84 10.86 -0.10
CA THR A 437 1.42 10.53 -0.03
C THR A 437 0.62 11.81 -0.16
N GLU A 438 -0.34 11.80 -1.08
CA GLU A 438 -1.23 12.91 -1.36
C GLU A 438 -2.67 12.48 -1.06
N VAL A 439 -3.40 13.30 -0.31
CA VAL A 439 -4.82 13.08 0.00
C VAL A 439 -5.61 14.31 -0.44
N PHE A 440 -6.62 14.09 -1.26
CA PHE A 440 -7.51 15.12 -1.79
C PHE A 440 -8.93 14.85 -1.29
N MET A 441 -9.58 15.90 -0.81
CA MET A 441 -10.96 15.89 -0.36
C MET A 441 -11.69 17.04 -1.05
N LEU A 442 -12.54 16.69 -2.00
CA LEU A 442 -13.32 17.63 -2.80
C LEU A 442 -14.73 17.68 -2.21
N LYS A 443 -15.18 18.88 -1.86
CA LYS A 443 -16.52 19.18 -1.33
C LYS A 443 -17.14 20.30 -2.15
N SER A 444 -18.44 20.48 -2.01
CA SER A 444 -19.19 21.61 -2.57
C SER A 444 -20.06 22.25 -1.49
N ALA A 445 -20.52 23.48 -1.73
CA ALA A 445 -21.36 24.20 -0.78
C ALA A 445 -22.70 23.48 -0.47
N THR A 446 -23.14 22.59 -1.35
CA THR A 446 -24.40 21.83 -1.19
C THR A 446 -24.21 20.49 -0.50
N ASN A 447 -22.97 20.03 -0.26
CA ASN A 447 -22.68 18.65 0.14
C ASN A 447 -21.74 18.60 1.35
N ILE A 448 -22.23 18.06 2.47
CA ILE A 448 -21.43 17.84 3.69
C ILE A 448 -20.43 16.69 3.49
N PHE A 449 -20.89 15.61 2.85
CA PHE A 449 -20.03 14.50 2.48
C PHE A 449 -19.19 14.87 1.25
N PRO A 450 -17.88 14.60 1.25
CA PRO A 450 -17.03 14.87 0.08
C PRO A 450 -17.60 14.23 -1.19
N THR A 451 -17.64 14.99 -2.29
CA THR A 451 -18.03 14.45 -3.59
C THR A 451 -16.95 13.52 -4.14
N GLU A 452 -15.68 13.80 -3.84
CA GLU A 452 -14.56 12.92 -4.17
C GLU A 452 -13.51 12.90 -3.07
N ILE A 453 -13.03 11.70 -2.74
CA ILE A 453 -11.84 11.47 -1.90
C ILE A 453 -10.84 10.69 -2.74
N MET A 454 -9.60 11.17 -2.81
CA MET A 454 -8.54 10.54 -3.58
C MET A 454 -7.26 10.47 -2.78
N MET A 455 -6.62 9.30 -2.78
CA MET A 455 -5.32 9.07 -2.18
C MET A 455 -4.32 8.63 -3.27
N LYS A 456 -3.16 9.29 -3.34
CA LYS A 456 -2.07 8.94 -4.27
C LYS A 456 -0.79 8.65 -3.51
N GLY A 457 -0.15 7.51 -3.79
CA GLY A 457 1.18 7.19 -3.29
C GLY A 457 2.26 7.31 -4.37
N LYS A 458 3.43 7.84 -4.03
CA LYS A 458 4.63 7.85 -4.88
C LYS A 458 5.81 7.29 -4.09
N PHE A 459 6.59 6.44 -4.74
CA PHE A 459 7.84 5.90 -4.21
C PHE A 459 9.00 6.33 -5.11
N TYR A 460 10.02 6.93 -4.50
CA TYR A 460 11.23 7.38 -5.17
C TYR A 460 12.33 6.39 -4.85
N VAL A 461 12.96 5.82 -5.89
CA VAL A 461 14.04 4.84 -5.72
C VAL A 461 14.91 4.79 -6.98
N ILE A 462 16.24 4.81 -6.81
CA ILE A 462 17.24 4.62 -7.88
C ILE A 462 16.92 5.47 -9.14
N GLY A 463 16.73 6.77 -8.96
CA GLY A 463 16.49 7.71 -10.07
C GLY A 463 15.14 7.53 -10.81
N ARG A 464 14.19 6.80 -10.24
CA ARG A 464 12.83 6.63 -10.76
C ARG A 464 11.78 7.08 -9.75
N ILE A 465 10.63 7.49 -10.27
CA ILE A 465 9.43 7.81 -9.50
C ILE A 465 8.40 6.75 -9.88
N LEU A 466 8.11 5.86 -8.95
CA LEU A 466 7.06 4.87 -9.10
C LEU A 466 5.79 5.45 -8.50
N GLN A 467 4.80 5.76 -9.33
CA GLN A 467 3.46 6.05 -8.83
C GLN A 467 2.87 4.73 -8.36
N LEU A 468 2.66 4.60 -7.05
CA LEU A 468 2.12 3.41 -6.41
C LEU A 468 0.61 3.32 -6.66
N LEU A 469 -0.10 2.60 -5.79
CA LEU A 469 -1.53 2.52 -5.79
C LEU A 469 -2.15 3.91 -5.50
N GLU A 470 -2.99 4.36 -6.40
CA GLU A 470 -3.91 5.47 -6.22
C GLU A 470 -5.32 4.91 -6.10
N MET A 471 -6.06 5.40 -5.12
CA MET A 471 -7.45 5.00 -4.87
C MET A 471 -8.30 6.26 -4.85
N GLY A 472 -9.50 6.17 -5.41
CA GLY A 472 -10.47 7.25 -5.31
C GLY A 472 -11.88 6.74 -5.17
N ILE A 473 -12.68 7.53 -4.47
CA ILE A 473 -14.09 7.29 -4.20
C ILE A 473 -14.84 8.56 -4.57
N HIS A 474 -15.82 8.43 -5.46
CA HIS A 474 -16.72 9.50 -5.89
C HIS A 474 -18.13 9.19 -5.41
N ALA A 475 -18.77 10.14 -4.73
CA ALA A 475 -19.96 9.91 -3.89
C ALA A 475 -21.12 10.86 -4.23
N ASP A 476 -21.24 11.33 -5.47
CA ASP A 476 -22.28 12.30 -5.86
C ASP A 476 -23.71 11.78 -5.61
N GLY A 477 -23.95 10.46 -5.75
CA GLY A 477 -25.24 9.84 -5.46
C GLY A 477 -25.67 9.89 -3.99
N LEU A 478 -24.75 10.16 -3.04
CA LEU A 478 -25.09 10.37 -1.64
C LEU A 478 -25.65 11.77 -1.34
N LYS A 479 -25.55 12.72 -2.29
CA LYS A 479 -26.07 14.08 -2.12
C LYS A 479 -27.55 14.11 -1.72
N ASP A 480 -28.37 13.30 -2.41
CA ASP A 480 -29.81 13.24 -2.18
C ASP A 480 -30.15 12.66 -0.80
N LEU A 481 -29.28 11.82 -0.25
CA LEU A 481 -29.43 11.26 1.09
C LEU A 481 -29.16 12.31 2.18
N PHE A 482 -28.07 13.07 2.03
CA PHE A 482 -27.60 14.01 3.05
C PHE A 482 -28.12 15.45 2.91
N GLY A 483 -28.98 15.75 1.94
CA GLY A 483 -29.43 17.12 1.62
C GLY A 483 -30.04 17.90 2.80
N ASN A 484 -30.76 17.24 3.72
CA ASN A 484 -31.36 17.88 4.91
C ASN A 484 -30.53 17.71 6.19
N PHE A 485 -29.39 17.01 6.12
CA PHE A 485 -28.54 16.69 7.28
C PHE A 485 -27.92 17.94 7.93
N GLN A 486 -27.77 19.02 7.16
CA GLN A 486 -27.13 20.27 7.56
C GLN A 486 -27.82 20.98 8.73
N GLN A 487 -29.12 20.75 8.95
CA GLN A 487 -29.84 21.32 10.09
C GLN A 487 -29.68 20.52 11.39
N SER A 488 -29.22 19.26 11.30
CA SER A 488 -29.17 18.32 12.43
C SER A 488 -27.76 17.94 12.87
N PHE A 489 -26.73 18.15 12.03
CA PHE A 489 -25.34 17.84 12.33
C PHE A 489 -24.60 19.05 12.91
N LYS A 490 -24.15 18.94 14.16
CA LYS A 490 -23.45 19.97 14.93
C LYS A 490 -21.93 19.93 14.74
N GLY A 491 -21.38 18.85 14.19
CA GLY A 491 -19.96 18.71 13.89
C GLY A 491 -19.08 18.42 15.11
N ASP A 492 -19.69 18.11 16.25
CA ASP A 492 -19.00 17.74 17.49
C ASP A 492 -18.74 16.23 17.60
N LEU A 493 -19.26 15.44 16.64
CA LEU A 493 -19.20 13.97 16.64
C LEU A 493 -19.80 13.36 17.92
N GLY A 494 -20.72 14.07 18.58
CA GLY A 494 -21.45 13.62 19.75
C GLY A 494 -22.64 12.72 19.41
N SER A 495 -23.36 12.26 20.43
CA SER A 495 -24.51 11.34 20.26
C SER A 495 -25.64 11.91 19.39
N GLY A 496 -25.84 13.23 19.39
CA GLY A 496 -26.80 13.90 18.51
C GLY A 496 -26.43 13.80 17.02
N ASP A 497 -25.15 13.95 16.70
CA ASP A 497 -24.62 13.83 15.33
C ASP A 497 -24.75 12.40 14.80
N PHE A 498 -24.49 11.40 15.64
CA PHE A 498 -24.71 10.00 15.29
C PHE A 498 -26.19 9.67 15.06
N GLN A 499 -27.10 10.21 15.87
CA GLN A 499 -28.54 10.01 15.71
C GLN A 499 -29.06 10.69 14.44
N ALA A 500 -28.54 11.86 14.10
CA ALA A 500 -28.84 12.55 12.84
C ALA A 500 -28.27 11.79 11.63
N LEU A 501 -27.06 11.23 11.73
CA LEU A 501 -26.45 10.46 10.65
C LEU A 501 -27.25 9.18 10.40
N TYR A 502 -27.71 8.58 11.49
CA TYR A 502 -28.55 7.40 11.48
C TYR A 502 -29.90 7.65 10.80
N SER A 503 -30.64 8.70 11.17
CA SER A 503 -31.95 9.00 10.56
C SER A 503 -31.85 9.26 9.06
N VAL A 504 -30.73 9.82 8.60
CA VAL A 504 -30.44 10.02 7.19
C VAL A 504 -30.16 8.68 6.47
N LEU A 505 -29.35 7.80 7.07
CA LEU A 505 -29.06 6.47 6.51
C LEU A 505 -30.28 5.55 6.47
N GLN A 506 -31.29 5.76 7.32
CA GLN A 506 -32.56 5.02 7.26
C GLN A 506 -33.35 5.30 5.97
N ASN A 507 -33.18 6.48 5.37
CA ASN A 507 -33.91 6.92 4.19
C ASN A 507 -33.22 6.57 2.87
N TRP A 508 -32.29 5.62 2.87
CA TRP A 508 -31.54 5.18 1.67
C TRP A 508 -32.43 4.66 0.54
N GLU A 509 -33.65 4.22 0.84
CA GLU A 509 -34.64 3.83 -0.19
C GLU A 509 -35.09 4.99 -1.09
N ILE A 510 -34.85 6.25 -0.69
CA ILE A 510 -35.18 7.45 -1.48
C ILE A 510 -34.24 7.60 -2.70
N MET A 511 -33.06 6.98 -2.68
CA MET A 511 -32.06 7.14 -3.76
C MET A 511 -32.57 6.59 -5.11
N PRO A 512 -32.19 7.21 -6.23
CA PRO A 512 -32.53 6.72 -7.58
C PRO A 512 -31.97 5.31 -7.85
N ASN A 513 -32.65 4.53 -8.71
CA ASN A 513 -32.21 3.17 -9.09
C ASN A 513 -31.24 3.17 -10.29
N ASP A 514 -31.29 4.23 -11.10
CA ASP A 514 -30.61 4.42 -12.37
C ASP A 514 -29.26 5.13 -12.25
N LYS A 515 -28.93 5.66 -11.06
CA LYS A 515 -27.67 6.35 -10.79
C LYS A 515 -26.82 5.61 -9.76
N PRO A 516 -25.48 5.62 -9.92
CA PRO A 516 -24.58 5.06 -8.93
C PRO A 516 -24.65 5.88 -7.63
N VAL A 517 -24.65 5.18 -6.49
CA VAL A 517 -24.56 5.78 -5.16
C VAL A 517 -23.11 6.19 -4.87
N LEU A 518 -22.18 5.30 -5.23
CA LEU A 518 -20.75 5.47 -5.07
C LEU A 518 -20.03 4.91 -6.31
N SER A 519 -18.96 5.54 -6.75
CA SER A 519 -18.01 4.96 -7.69
C SER A 519 -16.64 4.86 -7.02
N ALA A 520 -15.97 3.72 -7.15
CA ALA A 520 -14.61 3.53 -6.65
C ALA A 520 -13.68 3.18 -7.82
N PHE A 521 -12.47 3.72 -7.81
CA PHE A 521 -11.44 3.38 -8.79
C PHE A 521 -10.08 3.14 -8.13
N ALA A 522 -9.26 2.34 -8.82
CA ALA A 522 -7.88 2.05 -8.44
C ALA A 522 -6.96 2.24 -9.65
N ARG A 523 -5.82 2.91 -9.43
CA ARG A 523 -4.78 3.14 -10.44
C ARG A 523 -3.44 2.64 -9.93
N ALA A 524 -2.62 2.08 -10.81
CA ALA A 524 -1.25 1.67 -10.52
C ALA A 524 -0.33 2.27 -11.59
N SER A 525 0.81 2.85 -11.20
CA SER A 525 1.71 3.55 -12.15
C SER A 525 1.02 4.64 -12.98
N GLY A 526 0.01 5.30 -12.40
CA GLY A 526 -0.81 6.31 -13.07
C GLY A 526 -1.90 5.76 -14.01
N GLN A 527 -1.92 4.44 -14.26
CA GLN A 527 -2.87 3.73 -15.12
C GLN A 527 -4.05 3.19 -14.30
N GLU A 528 -5.27 3.48 -14.71
CA GLU A 528 -6.49 2.95 -14.09
C GLU A 528 -6.73 1.51 -14.53
N TRP A 529 -6.65 0.57 -13.59
CA TRP A 529 -6.80 -0.87 -13.88
C TRP A 529 -8.16 -1.43 -13.46
N PHE A 530 -8.87 -0.71 -12.58
CA PHE A 530 -10.17 -1.10 -12.08
C PHE A 530 -11.00 0.12 -11.68
N PHE A 531 -12.28 0.10 -12.04
CA PHE A 531 -13.30 0.91 -11.38
C PHE A 531 -14.62 0.16 -11.34
N ALA A 532 -15.44 0.48 -10.34
CA ALA A 532 -16.74 -0.10 -10.13
C ALA A 532 -17.73 0.94 -9.61
N ASP A 533 -18.98 0.78 -10.02
CA ASP A 533 -20.11 1.51 -9.50
C ASP A 533 -20.87 0.65 -8.50
N ILE A 534 -21.22 1.26 -7.37
CA ILE A 534 -22.11 0.72 -6.37
C ILE A 534 -23.44 1.44 -6.55
N ASP A 535 -24.40 0.76 -7.14
CA ASP A 535 -25.76 1.25 -7.31
C ASP A 535 -26.69 0.77 -6.18
N LYS A 536 -27.91 1.31 -6.17
CA LYS A 536 -28.93 0.91 -5.20
C LYS A 536 -29.32 -0.56 -5.34
N LYS A 537 -29.25 -1.14 -6.55
CA LYS A 537 -29.58 -2.55 -6.80
C LYS A 537 -28.57 -3.48 -6.14
N MET A 538 -27.29 -3.17 -6.23
CA MET A 538 -26.19 -3.90 -5.60
C MET A 538 -26.30 -3.81 -4.07
N ILE A 539 -26.56 -2.62 -3.52
CA ILE A 539 -26.79 -2.44 -2.08
C ILE A 539 -28.00 -3.27 -1.62
N ARG A 540 -29.11 -3.21 -2.36
CA ARG A 540 -30.31 -4.01 -2.07
C ARG A 540 -30.01 -5.51 -2.14
N ASN A 541 -29.30 -5.98 -3.16
CA ASN A 541 -28.91 -7.38 -3.30
C ASN A 541 -28.04 -7.85 -2.12
N ILE A 542 -27.10 -7.02 -1.66
CA ILE A 542 -26.27 -7.32 -0.49
C ILE A 542 -27.13 -7.38 0.77
N ILE A 543 -27.98 -6.38 1.01
CA ILE A 543 -28.88 -6.32 2.17
C ILE A 543 -29.83 -7.53 2.16
N ASP A 544 -30.44 -7.82 1.01
CA ASP A 544 -31.35 -8.95 0.84
C ASP A 544 -30.64 -10.27 1.04
N ALA A 545 -29.36 -10.40 0.64
CA ALA A 545 -28.58 -11.62 0.85
C ALA A 545 -28.30 -11.89 2.34
N VAL A 546 -28.16 -10.85 3.18
CA VAL A 546 -27.84 -10.98 4.62
C VAL A 546 -29.04 -10.78 5.55
N ARG A 547 -30.26 -10.65 5.01
CA ARG A 547 -31.47 -10.40 5.81
C ARG A 547 -31.77 -11.58 6.75
N PRO A 548 -32.16 -11.32 8.02
CA PRO A 548 -32.54 -12.38 8.96
C PRO A 548 -33.71 -13.25 8.48
N SER A 549 -34.60 -12.72 7.64
CA SER A 549 -35.77 -13.42 7.10
C SER A 549 -35.45 -14.28 5.86
N VAL A 550 -34.20 -14.33 5.41
CA VAL A 550 -33.78 -15.14 4.26
C VAL A 550 -33.90 -16.61 4.64
N GLY A 551 -34.70 -17.34 3.87
CA GLY A 551 -34.94 -18.76 4.08
C GLY A 551 -34.10 -19.68 3.19
N LYS A 552 -34.39 -20.98 3.29
CA LYS A 552 -33.76 -22.06 2.50
C LYS A 552 -33.81 -21.74 1.00
N GLY A 553 -32.64 -21.74 0.35
CA GLY A 553 -32.49 -21.51 -1.10
C GLY A 553 -31.66 -20.29 -1.50
N SER A 554 -31.19 -19.46 -0.55
CA SER A 554 -30.26 -18.36 -0.86
C SER A 554 -28.81 -18.84 -1.01
N PRO A 555 -27.96 -18.12 -1.78
CA PRO A 555 -26.53 -18.44 -1.87
C PRO A 555 -25.82 -18.41 -0.51
N LEU A 556 -26.20 -17.48 0.38
CA LEU A 556 -25.63 -17.39 1.72
C LEU A 556 -26.03 -18.60 2.58
N TRP A 557 -27.27 -19.09 2.44
CA TRP A 557 -27.70 -20.32 3.09
C TRP A 557 -26.87 -21.52 2.62
N ALA A 558 -26.65 -21.65 1.31
CA ALA A 558 -25.79 -22.70 0.75
C ALA A 558 -24.35 -22.60 1.29
N SER A 559 -23.78 -21.40 1.38
CA SER A 559 -22.44 -21.21 1.98
C SER A 559 -22.39 -21.60 3.47
N ILE A 560 -23.47 -21.37 4.22
CA ILE A 560 -23.56 -21.80 5.62
C ILE A 560 -23.69 -23.33 5.71
N GLU A 561 -24.46 -23.96 4.82
CA GLU A 561 -24.55 -25.43 4.74
C GLU A 561 -23.20 -26.05 4.38
N ASP A 562 -22.46 -25.47 3.43
CA ASP A 562 -21.11 -25.91 3.07
C ASP A 562 -20.15 -25.73 4.25
N LEU A 563 -20.24 -24.62 4.98
CA LEU A 563 -19.49 -24.39 6.21
C LEU A 563 -19.87 -25.42 7.30
N GLN A 564 -21.13 -25.84 7.38
CA GLN A 564 -21.57 -26.87 8.31
C GLN A 564 -21.06 -28.27 7.94
N ARG A 565 -20.98 -28.57 6.63
CA ARG A 565 -20.39 -29.81 6.11
C ARG A 565 -18.87 -29.86 6.27
N GLY A 566 -18.24 -28.70 6.38
CA GLY A 566 -16.79 -28.53 6.42
C GLY A 566 -16.28 -28.10 5.06
N MET A 567 -15.73 -26.88 5.00
CA MET A 567 -15.19 -26.27 3.79
C MET A 567 -13.67 -26.27 3.85
N SER A 568 -13.03 -26.59 2.72
CA SER A 568 -11.60 -26.41 2.50
C SER A 568 -11.41 -25.58 1.24
N TRP A 569 -10.69 -24.47 1.36
CA TRP A 569 -10.43 -23.54 0.26
C TRP A 569 -8.95 -23.18 0.23
N HIS A 570 -8.34 -23.30 -0.95
CA HIS A 570 -6.92 -22.99 -1.15
C HIS A 570 -6.75 -22.12 -2.40
N ARG A 571 -5.92 -21.08 -2.29
CA ARG A 571 -5.54 -20.25 -3.42
C ARG A 571 -4.09 -19.80 -3.34
N THR A 572 -3.36 -20.08 -4.43
CA THR A 572 -2.00 -19.60 -4.70
C THR A 572 -1.99 -18.69 -5.93
N LYS A 573 -1.13 -17.67 -5.91
CA LYS A 573 -0.91 -16.77 -7.06
C LYS A 573 0.56 -16.36 -7.15
N PRO A 574 1.34 -16.93 -8.09
CA PRO A 574 2.63 -16.38 -8.46
C PRO A 574 2.43 -15.07 -9.23
N PHE A 575 3.29 -14.09 -9.00
CA PHE A 575 3.20 -12.81 -9.70
C PHE A 575 4.58 -12.16 -9.83
N LEU A 576 5.03 -11.93 -11.07
CA LEU A 576 6.19 -11.07 -11.36
C LEU A 576 5.71 -9.62 -11.32
N ILE A 577 6.01 -8.91 -10.23
CA ILE A 577 5.51 -7.55 -9.98
C ILE A 577 6.22 -6.54 -10.90
N PHE A 578 7.53 -6.68 -11.05
CA PHE A 578 8.27 -5.92 -12.07
C PHE A 578 9.55 -6.63 -12.52
N GLU A 579 9.86 -6.44 -13.80
CA GLU A 579 11.14 -6.71 -14.44
C GLU A 579 11.64 -5.40 -15.05
N ALA A 580 12.79 -4.92 -14.58
CA ALA A 580 13.44 -3.74 -15.12
C ALA A 580 14.82 -4.12 -15.62
N ARG A 581 15.11 -3.86 -16.90
CA ARG A 581 16.33 -4.29 -17.58
C ARG A 581 16.91 -3.16 -18.41
N TYR A 582 18.23 -3.04 -18.36
CA TYR A 582 19.01 -2.12 -19.17
C TYR A 582 20.15 -2.92 -19.79
N PHE A 583 20.30 -2.80 -21.11
CA PHE A 583 21.30 -3.52 -21.89
C PHE A 583 22.25 -2.52 -22.55
N GLN A 584 23.54 -2.81 -22.51
CA GLN A 584 24.57 -2.06 -23.23
C GLN A 584 25.61 -3.02 -23.79
N ALA A 585 25.96 -2.87 -25.06
CA ALA A 585 27.03 -3.66 -25.66
C ALA A 585 28.39 -3.13 -25.20
N THR A 586 29.28 -4.04 -24.82
CA THR A 586 30.68 -3.72 -24.50
C THR A 586 31.54 -3.71 -25.76
N THR A 587 32.73 -3.14 -25.65
CA THR A 587 33.79 -3.14 -26.67
C THR A 587 34.31 -4.54 -27.04
N LEU A 588 34.01 -5.54 -26.21
CA LEU A 588 34.29 -6.96 -26.48
C LEU A 588 33.18 -7.64 -27.31
N GLY A 589 32.08 -6.94 -27.59
CA GLY A 589 30.91 -7.53 -28.24
C GLY A 589 30.07 -8.39 -27.29
N LEU A 590 30.22 -8.20 -25.97
CA LEU A 590 29.41 -8.88 -24.96
C LEU A 590 28.34 -7.93 -24.40
N PRO A 591 27.09 -8.39 -24.19
CA PRO A 591 26.02 -7.59 -23.61
C PRO A 591 26.18 -7.48 -22.10
N LEU A 592 26.39 -6.27 -21.61
CA LEU A 592 26.29 -5.94 -20.20
C LEU A 592 24.82 -5.65 -19.86
N GLU A 593 24.33 -6.28 -18.80
CA GLU A 593 22.98 -6.13 -18.30
C GLU A 593 22.97 -5.58 -16.88
N ILE A 594 22.11 -4.58 -16.65
CA ILE A 594 21.67 -4.16 -15.31
C ILE A 594 20.21 -4.53 -15.20
N SER A 595 19.87 -5.41 -14.27
CA SER A 595 18.48 -5.85 -14.14
C SER A 595 18.01 -6.04 -12.71
N LYS A 596 16.69 -5.91 -12.54
CA LYS A 596 15.97 -6.03 -11.28
C LYS A 596 14.74 -6.89 -11.50
N TYR A 597 14.58 -7.91 -10.68
CA TYR A 597 13.43 -8.80 -10.69
C TYR A 597 12.78 -8.79 -9.33
N TYR A 598 11.47 -8.49 -9.27
CA TYR A 598 10.70 -8.55 -8.04
C TYR A 598 9.48 -9.41 -8.23
N LYS A 599 9.43 -10.53 -7.52
CA LYS A 599 8.43 -11.57 -7.69
C LYS A 599 7.86 -11.98 -6.34
N THR A 600 6.59 -12.37 -6.32
CA THR A 600 5.90 -12.88 -5.13
C THR A 600 5.18 -14.19 -5.43
N ILE A 601 5.08 -15.09 -4.46
CA ILE A 601 4.05 -16.14 -4.43
C ILE A 601 3.19 -15.82 -3.23
N ASN A 602 1.91 -15.58 -3.46
CA ASN A 602 0.94 -15.39 -2.40
C ASN A 602 0.15 -16.68 -2.23
N GLY A 603 -0.14 -17.06 -0.99
CA GLY A 603 -0.91 -18.26 -0.69
C GLY A 603 -1.86 -18.02 0.48
N ILE A 604 -3.07 -18.55 0.34
CA ILE A 604 -4.06 -18.59 1.41
C ILE A 604 -4.74 -19.96 1.40
N THR A 605 -4.89 -20.55 2.57
CA THR A 605 -5.56 -21.82 2.79
C THR A 605 -6.47 -21.65 3.99
N VAL A 606 -7.73 -22.02 3.84
CA VAL A 606 -8.76 -21.90 4.88
C VAL A 606 -9.50 -23.22 4.96
N ASN A 607 -9.40 -23.86 6.12
CA ASN A 607 -10.28 -24.96 6.52
C ASN A 607 -11.21 -24.42 7.61
N ALA A 608 -12.50 -24.63 7.45
CA ALA A 608 -13.48 -24.14 8.41
C ALA A 608 -14.69 -25.08 8.49
N LYS A 609 -15.15 -25.33 9.70
CA LYS A 609 -16.35 -26.11 9.98
C LYS A 609 -17.17 -25.43 11.07
N ALA A 610 -18.44 -25.19 10.82
CA ALA A 610 -19.35 -24.62 11.81
C ALA A 610 -20.39 -25.64 12.29
N ALA A 611 -20.80 -25.56 13.55
CA ALA A 611 -21.99 -26.24 14.05
C ALA A 611 -22.87 -25.22 14.78
N VAL A 612 -24.17 -25.28 14.51
CA VAL A 612 -25.17 -24.34 15.00
C VAL A 612 -26.21 -25.11 15.80
N ASN A 613 -26.43 -24.71 17.05
CA ASN A 613 -27.38 -25.33 17.96
C ASN A 613 -28.41 -24.29 18.48
N PRO A 614 -29.73 -24.53 18.32
CA PRO A 614 -30.36 -25.64 17.58
C PRO A 614 -30.11 -25.55 16.06
N PRO A 615 -30.21 -26.66 15.31
CA PRO A 615 -30.01 -26.67 13.87
C PRO A 615 -30.94 -25.70 13.12
N LEU A 616 -30.39 -25.05 12.09
CA LEU A 616 -31.13 -24.09 11.27
C LEU A 616 -32.27 -24.78 10.51
N THR A 617 -33.48 -24.25 10.65
CA THR A 617 -34.70 -24.87 10.09
C THR A 617 -35.30 -24.05 8.95
N GLU A 618 -35.43 -22.73 9.10
CA GLU A 618 -36.19 -21.91 8.15
C GLU A 618 -35.62 -20.52 7.85
N SER A 619 -34.84 -19.90 8.74
CA SER A 619 -34.36 -18.53 8.53
C SER A 619 -32.98 -18.26 9.15
N LEU A 620 -32.20 -17.39 8.50
CA LEU A 620 -30.87 -16.98 9.01
C LEU A 620 -30.94 -16.21 10.33
N GLY A 621 -32.09 -15.61 10.67
CA GLY A 621 -32.31 -14.93 11.94
C GLY A 621 -32.15 -15.83 13.15
N GLN A 622 -32.31 -17.15 12.98
CA GLN A 622 -32.06 -18.15 14.03
C GLN A 622 -30.59 -18.13 14.50
N LEU A 623 -29.64 -17.72 13.65
CA LEU A 623 -28.22 -17.56 14.03
C LEU A 623 -28.01 -16.54 15.15
N LEU A 624 -28.84 -15.49 15.22
CA LEU A 624 -28.73 -14.45 16.25
C LEU A 624 -29.13 -14.94 17.65
N SER A 625 -29.81 -16.09 17.73
CA SER A 625 -30.29 -16.71 18.97
C SER A 625 -29.73 -18.11 19.21
N SER A 626 -28.82 -18.59 18.36
CA SER A 626 -28.24 -19.93 18.43
C SER A 626 -26.81 -19.87 18.97
N ASP A 627 -26.37 -20.99 19.53
CA ASP A 627 -24.96 -21.22 19.84
C ASP A 627 -24.24 -21.66 18.58
N ILE A 628 -23.28 -20.85 18.14
CA ILE A 628 -22.46 -21.13 16.96
C ILE A 628 -21.09 -21.55 17.44
N SER A 629 -20.68 -22.76 17.09
CA SER A 629 -19.31 -23.24 17.24
C SER A 629 -18.63 -23.24 15.87
N LEU A 630 -17.42 -22.73 15.77
CA LEU A 630 -16.62 -22.67 14.55
C LEU A 630 -15.25 -23.25 14.85
N GLU A 631 -14.84 -24.27 14.12
CA GLU A 631 -13.47 -24.77 14.11
C GLU A 631 -12.81 -24.30 12.82
N THR A 632 -11.64 -23.66 12.93
CA THR A 632 -10.89 -23.22 11.76
C THR A 632 -9.40 -23.37 11.93
N ASP A 633 -8.77 -23.87 10.88
CA ASP A 633 -7.32 -23.86 10.69
C ASP A 633 -6.99 -23.36 9.29
N GLY A 634 -5.78 -22.84 9.13
CA GLY A 634 -5.38 -22.33 7.84
C GLY A 634 -4.04 -21.64 7.85
N PHE A 635 -3.75 -21.01 6.72
CA PHE A 635 -2.50 -20.35 6.43
C PHE A 635 -2.75 -19.12 5.59
N ILE A 636 -2.09 -18.01 5.91
CA ILE A 636 -1.93 -16.87 5.02
C ILE A 636 -0.47 -16.47 4.98
N GLY A 637 0.05 -16.28 3.77
CA GLY A 637 1.46 -15.96 3.63
C GLY A 637 1.86 -15.59 2.22
N PHE A 638 3.10 -15.13 2.10
CA PHE A 638 3.72 -14.90 0.81
C PHE A 638 5.23 -15.13 0.90
N THR A 639 5.86 -15.44 -0.24
CA THR A 639 7.31 -15.36 -0.38
C THR A 639 7.63 -14.32 -1.45
N LYS A 640 8.31 -13.24 -1.04
CA LYS A 640 8.82 -12.20 -1.93
C LYS A 640 10.28 -12.45 -2.21
N ASP A 641 10.64 -12.48 -3.49
CA ASP A 641 12.01 -12.60 -3.95
C ASP A 641 12.40 -11.33 -4.74
N PHE A 642 13.55 -10.76 -4.40
CA PHE A 642 14.11 -9.59 -5.06
C PHE A 642 15.55 -9.84 -5.48
N TRP A 643 15.83 -9.66 -6.77
CA TRP A 643 17.18 -9.78 -7.31
C TRP A 643 17.61 -8.49 -8.00
N VAL A 644 18.89 -8.17 -7.87
CA VAL A 644 19.58 -7.17 -8.69
C VAL A 644 20.80 -7.81 -9.31
N PHE A 645 20.92 -7.75 -10.63
CA PHE A 645 22.05 -8.28 -11.37
C PHE A 645 22.80 -7.14 -12.09
N TYR A 646 24.13 -7.22 -12.04
CA TYR A 646 25.05 -6.35 -12.79
C TYR A 646 26.15 -7.22 -13.40
N GLY A 647 26.17 -7.40 -14.72
CA GLY A 647 27.15 -8.28 -15.35
C GLY A 647 26.85 -8.64 -16.80
N ILE A 648 27.66 -9.54 -17.35
CA ILE A 648 27.47 -10.08 -18.71
C ILE A 648 26.41 -11.18 -18.67
N ASN A 649 25.45 -11.11 -19.59
CA ASN A 649 24.39 -12.11 -19.73
C ASN A 649 24.26 -12.56 -21.20
N THR A 650 24.63 -13.79 -21.49
CA THR A 650 24.49 -14.40 -22.82
C THR A 650 23.72 -15.72 -22.73
N GLU A 651 23.38 -16.30 -23.86
CA GLU A 651 22.79 -17.65 -23.92
C GLU A 651 23.79 -18.75 -23.52
N LEU A 652 25.10 -18.47 -23.60
CA LEU A 652 26.16 -19.43 -23.33
C LEU A 652 26.69 -19.34 -21.90
N PHE A 653 26.85 -18.12 -21.37
CA PHE A 653 27.37 -17.90 -20.03
C PHE A 653 26.85 -16.60 -19.42
N GLN A 654 26.86 -16.56 -18.09
CA GLN A 654 26.49 -15.41 -17.26
C GLN A 654 27.61 -15.17 -16.27
N CYS A 655 28.08 -13.94 -16.13
CA CYS A 655 29.03 -13.59 -15.09
C CYS A 655 28.82 -12.17 -14.58
N GLY A 656 28.90 -11.96 -13.27
CA GLY A 656 28.64 -10.65 -12.68
C GLY A 656 28.41 -10.68 -11.18
N THR A 657 27.74 -9.64 -10.70
CA THR A 657 27.30 -9.52 -9.31
C THR A 657 25.80 -9.69 -9.21
N GLU A 658 25.36 -10.50 -8.26
CA GLU A 658 23.96 -10.76 -7.96
C GLU A 658 23.67 -10.43 -6.48
N PHE A 659 22.83 -9.43 -6.25
CA PHE A 659 22.15 -9.25 -4.97
C PHE A 659 20.89 -10.11 -4.96
N LYS A 660 20.72 -10.92 -3.91
CA LYS A 660 19.55 -11.77 -3.70
C LYS A 660 18.94 -11.46 -2.34
N SER A 661 17.66 -11.14 -2.32
CA SER A 661 16.86 -10.95 -1.10
C SER A 661 15.61 -11.82 -1.14
N LYS A 662 15.28 -12.45 -0.02
CA LYS A 662 14.13 -13.32 0.16
C LYS A 662 13.41 -12.95 1.45
N THR A 663 12.10 -12.77 1.36
CA THR A 663 11.22 -12.35 2.45
C THR A 663 9.98 -13.25 2.50
N PRO A 664 10.04 -14.39 3.21
CA PRO A 664 8.87 -15.20 3.50
C PRO A 664 8.09 -14.61 4.67
N VAL A 665 6.77 -14.63 4.54
CA VAL A 665 5.79 -14.41 5.60
C VAL A 665 4.87 -15.61 5.63
N ALA A 666 4.74 -16.22 6.81
CA ALA A 666 4.00 -17.45 7.03
C ALA A 666 3.20 -17.33 8.33
N ILE A 667 1.90 -17.08 8.21
CA ILE A 667 1.01 -16.92 9.36
C ILE A 667 0.01 -18.08 9.34
N PRO A 668 0.33 -19.20 10.00
CA PRO A 668 -0.65 -20.25 10.25
C PRO A 668 -1.61 -19.81 11.37
N TRP A 669 -2.87 -20.23 11.29
CA TRP A 669 -3.81 -20.14 12.41
C TRP A 669 -4.48 -21.49 12.66
N ASN A 670 -4.85 -21.70 13.91
CA ASN A 670 -5.72 -22.77 14.35
C ASN A 670 -6.44 -22.28 15.60
N PHE A 671 -7.75 -22.15 15.54
CA PHE A 671 -8.55 -21.79 16.70
C PHE A 671 -9.98 -22.33 16.56
N SER A 672 -10.64 -22.49 17.71
CA SER A 672 -12.08 -22.71 17.75
C SER A 672 -12.76 -21.50 18.38
N ALA A 673 -13.92 -21.13 17.87
CA ALA A 673 -14.71 -20.01 18.36
C ALA A 673 -16.09 -20.51 18.81
N LYS A 674 -16.60 -19.99 19.91
CA LYS A 674 -18.00 -20.11 20.28
C LYS A 674 -18.62 -18.72 20.35
N ILE A 675 -19.71 -18.54 19.63
CA ILE A 675 -20.37 -17.26 19.45
C ILE A 675 -21.83 -17.42 19.85
N ASN A 676 -22.23 -16.69 20.88
CA ASN A 676 -23.62 -16.52 21.26
C ASN A 676 -23.97 -15.03 21.25
N VAL A 677 -24.64 -14.61 20.18
CA VAL A 677 -25.00 -13.20 19.94
C VAL A 677 -26.05 -12.72 20.94
N ARG A 678 -26.96 -13.60 21.40
CA ARG A 678 -28.01 -13.25 22.37
C ARG A 678 -27.41 -12.93 23.73
N GLU A 679 -26.45 -13.73 24.17
CA GLU A 679 -25.72 -13.58 25.44
C GLU A 679 -24.58 -12.55 25.34
N ARG A 680 -24.26 -12.07 24.13
CA ARG A 680 -23.11 -11.20 23.83
C ARG A 680 -21.80 -11.80 24.33
N LYS A 681 -21.70 -13.13 24.17
CA LYS A 681 -20.58 -13.94 24.61
C LYS A 681 -19.80 -14.45 23.40
N PHE A 682 -18.52 -14.14 23.39
CA PHE A 682 -17.59 -14.54 22.34
C PHE A 682 -16.40 -15.24 22.98
N GLU A 683 -16.21 -16.51 22.67
CA GLU A 683 -15.11 -17.34 23.16
C GLU A 683 -14.20 -17.71 21.99
N LEU A 684 -12.88 -17.62 22.18
CA LEU A 684 -11.86 -18.04 21.24
C LEU A 684 -10.84 -18.92 21.96
N ASP A 685 -10.71 -20.16 21.51
CA ASP A 685 -9.79 -21.15 22.05
C ASP A 685 -8.66 -21.40 21.05
N PHE A 686 -7.43 -21.11 21.45
CA PHE A 686 -6.21 -21.41 20.71
C PHE A 686 -5.49 -22.63 21.32
N PRO A 687 -4.95 -23.55 20.51
CA PRO A 687 -4.12 -24.63 21.03
C PRO A 687 -2.81 -24.10 21.60
N SER A 688 -2.19 -24.86 22.52
CA SER A 688 -0.89 -24.48 23.07
C SER A 688 0.22 -24.45 22.02
N CYS A 689 1.15 -23.50 22.17
CA CYS A 689 2.31 -23.36 21.29
C CYS A 689 3.31 -24.48 21.55
N LYS A 690 3.36 -25.49 20.65
CA LYS A 690 4.24 -26.66 20.79
C LYS A 690 5.51 -26.59 19.96
N LYS A 691 5.55 -25.70 18.95
CA LYS A 691 6.63 -25.62 17.97
C LYS A 691 6.99 -24.16 17.72
N GLU A 692 8.26 -23.94 17.39
CA GLU A 692 8.73 -22.67 16.88
C GLU A 692 8.12 -22.41 15.49
N VAL A 693 7.57 -21.21 15.30
CA VAL A 693 6.98 -20.74 14.04
C VAL A 693 7.65 -19.43 13.65
N GLU A 694 8.34 -19.42 12.51
CA GLU A 694 8.88 -18.19 11.93
C GLU A 694 7.77 -17.47 11.14
N LEU A 695 7.29 -16.34 11.67
CA LEU A 695 6.19 -15.58 11.07
C LEU A 695 6.64 -14.73 9.88
N LEU A 696 7.84 -14.16 10.00
CA LEU A 696 8.47 -13.29 9.00
C LEU A 696 9.97 -13.48 9.09
N SER A 697 10.63 -13.60 7.95
CA SER A 697 12.06 -13.34 7.87
C SER A 697 12.42 -12.51 6.66
N VAL A 698 13.55 -11.80 6.75
CA VAL A 698 14.18 -11.07 5.66
C VAL A 698 15.61 -11.54 5.62
N SER A 699 16.02 -12.14 4.50
CA SER A 699 17.39 -12.56 4.27
C SER A 699 17.91 -11.94 2.98
N SER A 700 19.13 -11.40 2.99
CA SER A 700 19.77 -10.88 1.79
C SER A 700 21.26 -11.12 1.79
N ASN A 701 21.83 -11.35 0.60
CA ASN A 701 23.29 -11.45 0.41
C ASN A 701 23.69 -11.06 -1.02
N VAL A 702 24.97 -10.78 -1.22
CA VAL A 702 25.56 -10.37 -2.50
C VAL A 702 26.61 -11.36 -2.92
N TYR A 703 26.55 -11.79 -4.18
CA TYR A 703 27.37 -12.85 -4.72
C TYR A 703 28.07 -12.42 -6.00
N ALA A 704 29.31 -12.86 -6.17
CA ALA A 704 29.92 -12.98 -7.49
C ALA A 704 29.43 -14.29 -8.12
N VAL A 705 28.87 -14.20 -9.32
CA VAL A 705 28.28 -15.34 -10.02
C VAL A 705 28.99 -15.61 -11.33
N SER A 706 29.17 -16.88 -11.66
CA SER A 706 29.62 -17.37 -12.96
C SER A 706 28.88 -18.66 -13.30
N ARG A 707 28.20 -18.68 -14.44
CA ARG A 707 27.39 -19.82 -14.92
C ARG A 707 27.72 -20.06 -16.39
N ASN A 708 27.81 -21.31 -16.80
CA ASN A 708 28.03 -21.73 -18.17
C ASN A 708 26.98 -22.79 -18.55
N ILE A 709 26.39 -22.67 -19.75
CA ILE A 709 25.35 -23.56 -20.26
C ILE A 709 25.86 -24.99 -20.49
N GLU A 710 27.14 -25.13 -20.85
CA GLU A 710 27.78 -26.44 -21.11
C GLU A 710 27.97 -27.24 -19.82
N ASP A 711 28.15 -26.56 -18.68
CA ASP A 711 28.34 -27.18 -17.38
C ASP A 711 27.56 -26.43 -16.28
N LEU A 712 26.25 -26.68 -16.26
CA LEU A 712 25.34 -26.10 -15.28
C LEU A 712 25.68 -26.51 -13.83
N ALA A 713 26.30 -27.68 -13.64
CA ALA A 713 26.68 -28.18 -12.32
C ALA A 713 27.87 -27.42 -11.73
N LEU A 714 28.76 -26.88 -12.57
CA LEU A 714 29.89 -26.04 -12.16
C LEU A 714 29.53 -24.56 -11.95
N ALA A 715 28.24 -24.20 -11.91
CA ALA A 715 27.81 -22.85 -11.57
C ALA A 715 28.42 -22.39 -10.22
N LYS A 716 29.20 -21.31 -10.24
CA LYS A 716 29.87 -20.76 -9.05
C LYS A 716 29.11 -19.52 -8.57
N MET A 717 28.77 -19.52 -7.29
CA MET A 717 28.13 -18.40 -6.61
C MET A 717 28.86 -18.17 -5.29
N THR A 718 29.77 -17.19 -5.30
CA THR A 718 30.66 -16.90 -4.17
C THR A 718 30.17 -15.64 -3.46
N PRO A 719 29.84 -15.69 -2.14
CA PRO A 719 29.53 -14.49 -1.39
C PRO A 719 30.64 -13.45 -1.53
N MET A 720 30.31 -12.20 -1.83
CA MET A 720 31.32 -11.14 -1.96
C MET A 720 32.03 -10.85 -0.64
N MET A 721 31.39 -11.16 0.48
CA MET A 721 31.97 -11.10 1.82
C MET A 721 32.29 -12.52 2.29
N PRO A 722 33.55 -12.82 2.67
CA PRO A 722 33.93 -14.17 3.08
C PRO A 722 33.21 -14.59 4.36
N ASN A 723 32.95 -15.89 4.49
CA ASN A 723 32.50 -16.45 5.75
C ASN A 723 33.69 -16.50 6.72
N ALA A 724 33.47 -16.25 8.00
CA ALA A 724 34.52 -16.30 9.02
C ALA A 724 35.25 -17.67 9.13
N ILE A 725 34.72 -18.72 8.50
CA ILE A 725 35.28 -20.08 8.48
C ILE A 725 36.35 -20.23 7.39
N ASP A 726 36.29 -19.46 6.30
CA ASP A 726 37.29 -19.51 5.21
C ASP A 726 38.60 -18.78 5.60
N SER A 727 38.68 -18.21 6.81
CA SER A 727 39.89 -17.57 7.34
C SER A 727 40.94 -18.54 7.88
N ASN A 728 40.63 -19.84 7.96
CA ASN A 728 41.55 -20.90 8.36
C ASN A 728 42.12 -21.66 7.15
N ASP A 729 42.35 -20.97 6.02
CA ASP A 729 43.14 -21.57 4.95
C ASP A 729 44.56 -21.83 5.49
N GLU A 730 44.87 -23.13 5.55
CA GLU A 730 46.12 -23.71 5.95
C GLU A 730 47.27 -22.98 5.26
N VAL A 731 48.13 -22.34 6.06
CA VAL A 731 49.45 -21.89 5.62
C VAL A 731 50.25 -23.15 5.28
N VAL A 732 50.11 -23.64 4.06
CA VAL A 732 51.02 -24.63 3.48
C VAL A 732 52.37 -23.94 3.33
N ARG A 733 53.24 -24.16 4.32
CA ARG A 733 54.65 -23.78 4.25
C ARG A 733 55.30 -24.58 3.12
N MET A 734 55.57 -23.94 1.99
CA MET A 734 56.63 -24.36 1.09
C MET A 734 57.78 -23.35 1.13
N GLY A 735 58.92 -23.79 1.66
CA GLY A 735 60.26 -23.30 1.34
C GLY A 735 60.70 -21.97 1.97
N PRO A 736 61.96 -21.86 2.45
CA PRO A 736 62.49 -20.61 2.95
C PRO A 736 62.99 -19.73 1.81
N THR A 737 63.03 -18.43 2.08
CA THR A 737 63.66 -17.34 1.30
C THR A 737 62.78 -16.71 0.21
N ILE A 738 62.14 -15.59 0.55
CA ILE A 738 62.27 -14.29 -0.13
C ILE A 738 61.81 -13.18 0.85
N VAL A 739 62.57 -12.09 0.82
CA VAL A 739 62.55 -10.90 1.66
C VAL A 739 61.15 -10.28 1.79
N ARG A 740 60.69 -10.07 3.03
CA ARG A 740 59.49 -9.28 3.36
C ARG A 740 59.71 -7.83 2.91
N SER A 741 58.90 -7.40 1.95
CA SER A 741 58.63 -5.99 1.70
C SER A 741 57.78 -5.44 2.84
N GLU A 742 58.19 -4.30 3.42
CA GLU A 742 57.49 -3.56 4.49
C GLU A 742 56.17 -2.89 4.05
N TYR A 743 55.49 -3.40 3.01
CA TYR A 743 54.20 -2.88 2.52
C TYR A 743 53.03 -3.87 2.61
N GLU A 744 53.18 -4.97 3.36
CA GLU A 744 52.07 -5.84 3.73
C GLU A 744 51.89 -5.86 5.26
N GLN A 745 51.49 -4.70 5.81
CA GLN A 745 50.61 -4.76 6.96
C GLN A 745 49.35 -5.49 6.49
N VAL A 746 49.25 -6.76 6.88
CA VAL A 746 48.01 -7.53 6.89
C VAL A 746 46.94 -6.63 7.48
N SER A 747 46.13 -6.03 6.61
CA SER A 747 44.93 -5.31 7.01
C SER A 747 44.05 -6.35 7.68
N THR A 748 44.05 -6.36 9.01
CA THR A 748 43.07 -7.11 9.78
C THR A 748 41.71 -6.68 9.29
N ARG A 749 41.06 -7.54 8.52
CA ARG A 749 39.75 -7.31 7.92
C ARG A 749 38.79 -6.93 9.04
N ASN A 750 38.29 -5.71 9.06
CA ASN A 750 37.37 -5.24 10.09
C ASN A 750 35.97 -5.83 9.84
N SER A 751 35.80 -7.13 10.12
CA SER A 751 34.52 -7.82 9.97
C SER A 751 33.58 -7.41 11.10
N TRP A 752 32.44 -6.83 10.75
CA TRP A 752 31.34 -6.52 11.65
C TRP A 752 30.28 -7.61 11.57
N HIS A 753 30.19 -8.44 12.61
CA HIS A 753 29.26 -9.57 12.69
C HIS A 753 28.39 -9.51 13.96
N PRO A 754 27.49 -8.51 14.10
CA PRO A 754 26.57 -8.49 15.22
C PRO A 754 25.51 -9.60 15.05
N LYS A 755 25.31 -10.35 16.14
CA LYS A 755 24.19 -11.27 16.33
C LYS A 755 23.39 -10.78 17.53
N ALA A 756 22.10 -10.57 17.37
CA ALA A 756 21.22 -10.21 18.47
C ALA A 756 19.98 -11.11 18.46
N LYS A 757 19.53 -11.50 19.65
CA LYS A 757 18.28 -12.21 19.87
C LYS A 757 17.58 -11.54 21.06
N VAL A 758 16.39 -11.02 20.83
CA VAL A 758 15.56 -10.37 21.86
C VAL A 758 14.25 -11.12 21.92
N CYS A 759 13.92 -11.68 23.08
CA CYS A 759 12.71 -12.47 23.30
C CYS A 759 11.86 -11.86 24.40
N ALA A 760 10.54 -11.90 24.21
CA ALA A 760 9.53 -11.62 25.22
C ALA A 760 8.71 -12.90 25.42
N GLU A 761 8.88 -13.56 26.56
CA GLU A 761 8.27 -14.85 26.88
C GLU A 761 7.15 -14.68 27.92
N SER A 762 6.08 -15.46 27.78
CA SER A 762 5.01 -15.55 28.76
C SER A 762 4.93 -16.97 29.33
N ASN A 763 5.36 -17.12 30.59
CA ASN A 763 5.32 -18.41 31.28
C ASN A 763 3.89 -18.83 31.68
N ILE A 764 2.90 -17.93 31.63
CA ILE A 764 1.50 -18.29 31.90
C ILE A 764 0.93 -19.05 30.70
N TYR A 765 1.15 -18.54 29.49
CA TYR A 765 0.59 -19.12 28.27
C TYR A 765 1.52 -20.13 27.58
N GLY A 766 2.75 -20.29 28.06
CA GLY A 766 3.74 -21.20 27.48
C GLY A 766 4.21 -20.78 26.08
N ALA A 767 4.16 -19.48 25.76
CA ALA A 767 4.53 -18.95 24.45
C ALA A 767 5.36 -17.67 24.58
N GLY A 768 6.25 -17.43 23.62
CA GLY A 768 7.06 -16.23 23.54
C GLY A 768 7.22 -15.73 22.10
N VAL A 769 7.63 -14.47 21.96
CA VAL A 769 7.94 -13.85 20.68
C VAL A 769 9.40 -13.42 20.69
N CYS A 770 10.17 -13.86 19.69
CA CYS A 770 11.57 -13.52 19.54
C CYS A 770 11.83 -12.78 18.23
N VAL A 771 12.70 -11.78 18.29
CA VAL A 771 13.32 -11.14 17.14
C VAL A 771 14.80 -11.53 17.11
N GLU A 772 15.22 -12.18 16.04
CA GLU A 772 16.60 -12.58 15.78
C GLU A 772 17.16 -11.72 14.65
N SER A 773 18.40 -11.24 14.81
CA SER A 773 19.13 -10.55 13.76
C SER A 773 20.58 -11.03 13.68
N GLU A 774 21.05 -11.21 12.45
CA GLU A 774 22.43 -11.54 12.13
C GLU A 774 22.86 -10.68 10.93
N LEU A 775 23.90 -9.89 11.12
CA LEU A 775 24.52 -9.10 10.05
C LEU A 775 25.96 -9.56 9.89
N ARG A 776 26.47 -9.65 8.66
CA ARG A 776 27.89 -9.88 8.36
C ARG A 776 28.32 -8.87 7.31
N ARG A 777 29.18 -7.93 7.70
CA ARG A 777 29.67 -6.83 6.86
C ARG A 777 31.16 -6.60 7.09
N GLU A 778 31.80 -5.87 6.19
CA GLU A 778 33.15 -5.35 6.36
C GLU A 778 33.03 -3.84 6.59
N TYR A 779 33.65 -3.35 7.64
CA TYR A 779 33.61 -1.94 8.00
C TYR A 779 34.59 -1.16 7.13
N TYR A 780 34.08 -0.15 6.42
CA TYR A 780 34.88 0.82 5.67
C TYR A 780 34.92 2.14 6.43
N HIS A 781 36.08 2.82 6.46
CA HIS A 781 36.20 4.14 7.10
C HIS A 781 35.30 5.19 6.42
N GLU A 782 34.96 4.97 5.16
CA GLU A 782 33.97 5.74 4.40
C GLU A 782 32.73 4.85 4.24
N GLU A 783 31.74 4.98 5.12
CA GLU A 783 30.48 4.24 4.99
C GLU A 783 29.62 4.84 3.88
N TYR A 784 29.58 4.15 2.75
CA TYR A 784 28.76 4.52 1.61
C TYR A 784 27.41 3.78 1.63
N PRO A 785 26.29 4.41 1.18
CA PRO A 785 24.97 3.79 1.12
C PRO A 785 24.93 2.39 0.51
N LEU A 786 25.71 2.15 -0.57
CA LEU A 786 25.78 0.84 -1.22
C LEU A 786 26.33 -0.26 -0.31
N TYR A 787 27.28 0.09 0.57
CA TYR A 787 28.01 -0.88 1.39
C TYR A 787 27.14 -1.43 2.53
N TYR A 788 26.08 -0.74 2.94
CA TYR A 788 25.09 -1.30 3.87
C TYR A 788 24.37 -2.55 3.34
N PHE A 789 24.32 -2.71 2.01
CA PHE A 789 23.72 -3.87 1.35
C PHE A 789 24.74 -4.96 0.99
N LEU A 790 26.04 -4.72 1.20
CA LEU A 790 27.09 -5.70 0.94
C LEU A 790 27.24 -6.65 2.13
N GLY A 791 27.16 -7.95 1.84
CA GLY A 791 27.25 -9.01 2.83
C GLY A 791 25.91 -9.60 3.23
N TYR A 792 25.93 -10.42 4.28
CA TYR A 792 24.77 -11.18 4.71
C TYR A 792 23.95 -10.40 5.73
N THR A 793 22.63 -10.38 5.56
CA THR A 793 21.67 -9.86 6.53
C THR A 793 20.58 -10.90 6.69
N ARG A 794 20.26 -11.26 7.94
CA ARG A 794 19.05 -12.00 8.31
C ARG A 794 18.38 -11.31 9.48
N MET A 795 17.09 -11.08 9.36
CA MET A 795 16.21 -10.68 10.46
C MET A 795 15.00 -11.61 10.46
N ALA A 796 14.61 -12.14 11.62
CA ALA A 796 13.48 -13.06 11.74
C ALA A 796 12.63 -12.72 12.97
N LEU A 797 11.32 -12.76 12.80
CA LEU A 797 10.32 -12.68 13.85
C LEU A 797 9.70 -14.07 14.02
N LYS A 798 9.76 -14.60 15.24
CA LYS A 798 9.37 -15.96 15.56
C LYS A 798 8.46 -16.01 16.77
N VAL A 799 7.51 -16.93 16.75
CA VAL A 799 6.79 -17.40 17.94
C VAL A 799 7.47 -18.68 18.41
N ILE A 800 7.88 -18.72 19.68
CA ILE A 800 8.57 -19.86 20.29
C ILE A 800 7.72 -20.43 21.43
N PRO A 801 7.83 -21.75 21.70
CA PRO A 801 7.34 -22.29 22.96
C PRO A 801 8.17 -21.73 24.12
N ALA A 802 7.50 -21.34 25.20
CA ALA A 802 8.15 -20.90 26.44
C ALA A 802 7.86 -21.91 27.56
N GLN A 803 8.72 -21.98 28.57
CA GLN A 803 8.50 -22.88 29.70
C GLN A 803 7.33 -22.37 30.53
N ALA A 804 6.20 -23.08 30.48
CA ALA A 804 5.02 -22.73 31.23
C ALA A 804 5.17 -23.08 32.72
N ILE A 805 4.61 -22.25 33.61
CA ILE A 805 4.60 -22.49 35.07
C ILE A 805 3.78 -23.75 35.38
N ASN A 806 2.64 -23.88 34.70
CA ASN A 806 1.75 -25.03 34.75
C ASN A 806 1.55 -25.62 33.35
N ALA A 807 1.05 -26.84 33.25
CA ALA A 807 0.69 -27.41 31.95
C ALA A 807 -0.35 -26.51 31.27
N VAL A 808 -0.29 -26.34 29.95
CA VAL A 808 -1.24 -25.53 29.17
C VAL A 808 -1.73 -26.36 27.98
N ASP A 809 -3.02 -26.69 27.99
CA ASP A 809 -3.67 -27.41 26.89
C ASP A 809 -4.16 -26.43 25.82
N LYS A 810 -4.80 -25.33 26.26
CA LYS A 810 -5.35 -24.29 25.39
C LYS A 810 -5.31 -22.91 26.04
N ILE A 811 -5.30 -21.88 25.20
CA ILE A 811 -5.44 -20.47 25.57
C ILE A 811 -6.86 -20.04 25.23
N HIS A 812 -7.65 -19.73 26.25
CA HIS A 812 -9.04 -19.33 26.17
C HIS A 812 -9.19 -17.82 26.31
N PHE A 813 -9.76 -17.18 25.30
CA PHE A 813 -10.20 -15.79 25.36
C PHE A 813 -11.72 -15.75 25.45
N GLU A 814 -12.26 -14.99 26.40
CA GLU A 814 -13.69 -14.79 26.57
C GLU A 814 -13.96 -13.29 26.62
N VAL A 815 -14.89 -12.81 25.79
CA VAL A 815 -15.40 -11.44 25.85
C VAL A 815 -16.90 -11.49 26.13
N ASN A 816 -17.29 -10.95 27.27
CA ASN A 816 -18.68 -10.78 27.68
C ASN A 816 -19.00 -9.30 27.78
N ALA A 817 -20.02 -8.84 27.06
CA ALA A 817 -20.60 -7.52 27.27
C ALA A 817 -21.75 -7.63 28.29
N GLY A 818 -21.64 -6.96 29.44
CA GLY A 818 -22.65 -7.02 30.52
C GLY A 818 -24.02 -6.43 30.10
N PRO A 819 -25.08 -6.65 30.90
CA PRO A 819 -26.44 -6.13 30.65
C PRO A 819 -26.58 -4.61 30.83
N SER A 820 -25.46 -3.90 30.97
CA SER A 820 -25.41 -2.44 31.04
C SER A 820 -26.26 -1.83 29.91
N ARG A 821 -27.12 -0.87 30.29
CA ARG A 821 -27.82 -0.01 29.35
C ARG A 821 -26.76 0.48 28.38
N PRO A 822 -26.86 0.12 27.09
CA PRO A 822 -25.94 0.69 26.12
C PRO A 822 -26.05 2.20 26.27
N PRO A 823 -24.96 2.98 26.12
CA PRO A 823 -25.09 4.43 26.02
C PRO A 823 -26.24 4.71 25.06
N ALA A 824 -27.10 5.69 25.38
CA ALA A 824 -28.41 5.86 24.74
C ALA A 824 -28.36 5.72 23.19
N SER A 825 -27.21 6.09 22.59
CA SER A 825 -26.83 5.85 21.20
C SER A 825 -26.92 4.38 20.73
N THR A 826 -26.32 3.41 21.42
CA THR A 826 -26.33 1.99 21.02
C THR A 826 -27.67 1.31 21.27
N ARG A 827 -28.43 1.74 22.29
CA ARG A 827 -29.78 1.23 22.56
C ARG A 827 -30.75 1.74 21.51
N GLN A 828 -30.68 3.03 21.17
CA GLN A 828 -31.36 3.58 20.01
C GLN A 828 -30.93 2.85 18.74
N LEU A 829 -29.64 2.63 18.50
CA LEU A 829 -29.18 1.92 17.30
C LEU A 829 -29.77 0.49 17.18
N MET A 830 -29.74 -0.30 18.27
CA MET A 830 -30.26 -1.68 18.32
C MET A 830 -31.79 -1.76 18.29
N GLU A 831 -32.49 -0.91 19.06
CA GLU A 831 -33.95 -0.80 19.00
C GLU A 831 -34.38 -0.32 17.62
N THR A 832 -33.58 0.51 16.96
CA THR A 832 -33.92 1.01 15.64
C THR A 832 -33.54 0.05 14.51
N LEU A 833 -32.50 -0.79 14.66
CA LEU A 833 -32.29 -1.96 13.80
C LEU A 833 -33.42 -3.01 13.94
N ARG A 834 -33.92 -3.24 15.16
CA ARG A 834 -35.12 -4.07 15.40
C ARG A 834 -36.39 -3.45 14.84
N ARG A 835 -36.55 -2.13 14.93
CA ARG A 835 -37.69 -1.39 14.39
C ARG A 835 -37.66 -1.37 12.86
N LEU A 836 -36.49 -1.22 12.24
CA LEU A 836 -36.29 -1.36 10.78
C LEU A 836 -36.64 -2.76 10.30
N SER A 837 -36.23 -3.81 11.04
CA SER A 837 -36.65 -5.18 10.77
C SER A 837 -38.17 -5.32 10.84
N LYS A 838 -38.83 -4.78 11.86
CA LYS A 838 -40.30 -4.85 12.00
C LYS A 838 -41.08 -4.00 11.01
N GLU A 839 -40.65 -2.76 10.72
CA GLU A 839 -41.31 -1.85 9.79
C GLU A 839 -41.18 -2.33 8.34
N ALA A 840 -40.03 -2.92 7.97
CA ALA A 840 -39.87 -3.62 6.69
C ALA A 840 -40.76 -4.87 6.59
N THR A 841 -41.03 -5.55 7.72
CA THR A 841 -41.92 -6.72 7.76
C THR A 841 -43.41 -6.33 7.65
N GLN A 842 -43.80 -5.19 8.23
CA GLN A 842 -45.18 -4.70 8.23
C GLN A 842 -45.60 -4.04 6.90
N ARG A 843 -44.67 -3.45 6.14
CA ARG A 843 -44.98 -2.85 4.83
C ARG A 843 -45.12 -3.86 3.67
N VAL A 844 -44.91 -5.15 3.94
CA VAL A 844 -45.05 -6.25 2.96
C VAL A 844 -46.31 -7.09 3.18
N ARG A 845 -47.06 -6.90 4.29
CA ARG A 845 -48.31 -7.63 4.54
C ARG A 845 -49.50 -6.65 4.60
N LEU A 846 -50.17 -6.48 3.46
CA LEU A 846 -51.55 -6.00 3.42
C LEU A 846 -52.51 -7.17 3.66
N SER A 847 -53.53 -6.95 4.49
CA SER A 847 -54.57 -7.90 4.97
C SER A 847 -54.07 -8.85 6.07
N SER A 848 -54.70 -9.03 7.24
CA SER A 848 -56.11 -8.87 7.64
C SER A 848 -56.28 -8.46 9.12
N ASP A 849 -57.43 -7.86 9.42
CA ASP A 849 -57.93 -7.50 10.77
C ASP A 849 -58.04 -8.68 11.75
N SER A 850 -57.77 -8.41 13.04
CA SER A 850 -58.74 -8.65 14.12
C SER A 850 -58.24 -8.07 15.45
N ALA A 851 -59.11 -7.33 16.11
CA ALA A 851 -58.91 -6.72 17.42
C ALA A 851 -59.12 -7.71 18.57
N SER A 852 -58.37 -7.52 19.67
CA SER A 852 -58.86 -7.83 21.02
C SER A 852 -58.16 -6.92 22.03
N SER A 853 -58.96 -6.11 22.72
CA SER A 853 -58.59 -5.36 23.90
C SER A 853 -58.38 -6.28 25.10
N GLU A 854 -57.47 -5.95 26.01
CA GLU A 854 -57.79 -5.98 27.43
C GLU A 854 -56.90 -5.03 28.24
N ARG A 855 -57.56 -4.32 29.16
CA ARG A 855 -57.00 -3.42 30.16
C ARG A 855 -56.41 -4.26 31.30
N GLY A 856 -55.28 -3.81 31.82
CA GLY A 856 -54.76 -4.24 33.12
C GLY A 856 -53.89 -3.12 33.70
N SER A 857 -54.50 -2.28 34.52
CA SER A 857 -53.83 -1.31 35.37
C SER A 857 -53.29 -2.03 36.59
N ASP A 858 -51.97 -2.01 36.79
CA ASP A 858 -51.39 -2.30 38.11
C ASP A 858 -50.30 -1.30 38.51
N LEU A 859 -50.52 -0.81 39.71
CA LEU A 859 -49.79 0.10 40.57
C LEU A 859 -48.25 -0.03 40.49
N ARG A 860 -47.58 1.10 40.22
CA ARG A 860 -46.16 1.28 40.55
C ARG A 860 -46.02 1.47 42.06
N ALA A 861 -45.52 0.46 42.75
CA ALA A 861 -44.84 0.65 44.04
C ALA A 861 -43.47 1.32 43.78
N PRO A 862 -43.02 2.26 44.64
CA PRO A 862 -41.68 2.83 44.55
C PRO A 862 -40.69 1.81 45.11
N ASP A 863 -39.98 1.11 44.22
CA ASP A 863 -38.92 0.21 44.65
C ASP A 863 -37.75 0.99 45.22
N GLN A 864 -37.35 0.53 46.40
CA GLN A 864 -36.26 1.02 47.23
C GLN A 864 -34.95 1.11 46.44
N ALA A 865 -34.18 2.14 46.74
CA ALA A 865 -32.80 2.30 46.30
C ALA A 865 -31.94 1.13 46.83
N SER A 866 -31.86 0.06 46.04
CA SER A 866 -30.77 -0.90 46.15
C SER A 866 -29.49 -0.22 45.66
N ILE A 867 -28.51 -0.12 46.56
CA ILE A 867 -27.13 0.26 46.23
C ILE A 867 -26.65 -0.71 45.14
N SER A 868 -26.64 -0.23 43.89
CA SER A 868 -26.19 -1.01 42.75
C SER A 868 -24.67 -1.00 42.74
N ILE A 869 -24.06 -2.16 42.95
CA ILE A 869 -22.66 -2.40 42.59
C ILE A 869 -22.55 -2.09 41.09
N PRO A 870 -21.59 -1.24 40.64
CA PRO A 870 -21.48 -0.91 39.23
C PRO A 870 -21.24 -2.20 38.41
N GLU A 871 -22.14 -2.54 37.49
CA GLU A 871 -21.95 -3.68 36.59
C GLU A 871 -20.88 -3.33 35.54
N ALA A 872 -19.95 -4.26 35.30
CA ALA A 872 -18.95 -4.11 34.25
C ALA A 872 -19.62 -4.07 32.86
N VAL A 873 -19.19 -3.13 32.03
CA VAL A 873 -19.67 -2.97 30.65
C VAL A 873 -19.08 -4.06 29.75
N TYR A 874 -17.80 -4.35 29.94
CA TYR A 874 -17.11 -5.46 29.28
C TYR A 874 -16.29 -6.22 30.31
N ASN A 875 -16.31 -7.54 30.21
CA ASN A 875 -15.38 -8.43 30.88
C ASN A 875 -14.61 -9.18 29.79
N ILE A 876 -13.28 -9.11 29.87
CA ILE A 876 -12.36 -9.78 28.95
C ILE A 876 -11.49 -10.71 29.79
N LYS A 877 -11.55 -12.00 29.50
CA LYS A 877 -10.67 -12.99 30.11
C LYS A 877 -9.71 -13.53 29.08
N ALA A 878 -8.48 -13.74 29.50
CA ALA A 878 -7.46 -14.45 28.76
C ALA A 878 -6.84 -15.46 29.72
N PHE A 879 -7.13 -16.75 29.53
CA PHE A 879 -6.73 -17.82 30.45
C PHE A 879 -5.97 -18.92 29.72
N ALA A 880 -4.89 -19.39 30.33
CA ALA A 880 -4.32 -20.70 30.10
C ALA A 880 -5.17 -21.75 30.85
N MET A 881 -5.60 -22.77 30.12
CA MET A 881 -6.45 -23.86 30.61
C MET A 881 -5.69 -25.18 30.52
N SER A 882 -5.87 -26.06 31.52
CA SER A 882 -5.17 -27.35 31.63
C SER A 882 -6.04 -28.37 32.34
N GLY A 883 -6.61 -29.31 31.60
CA GLY A 883 -7.52 -30.33 32.13
C GLY A 883 -8.52 -29.80 33.17
N ASN A 884 -8.43 -30.34 34.40
CA ASN A 884 -9.27 -29.97 35.56
C ASN A 884 -8.60 -28.96 36.52
N GLN A 885 -7.45 -28.37 36.15
CA GLN A 885 -6.77 -27.36 36.97
C GLN A 885 -7.49 -26.00 36.88
N LYS A 886 -7.30 -25.15 37.89
CA LYS A 886 -7.84 -23.79 37.87
C LYS A 886 -7.20 -22.98 36.73
N PRO A 887 -7.97 -22.13 36.03
CA PRO A 887 -7.43 -21.28 34.97
C PRO A 887 -6.38 -20.32 35.52
N GLU A 888 -5.33 -20.07 34.75
CA GLU A 888 -4.34 -19.05 35.04
C GLU A 888 -4.31 -17.99 33.94
N GLY A 889 -4.21 -16.71 34.29
CA GLY A 889 -4.18 -15.66 33.28
C GLY A 889 -4.66 -14.33 33.82
N TYR A 890 -5.41 -13.60 33.00
CA TYR A 890 -5.87 -12.26 33.34
C TYR A 890 -7.38 -12.12 33.10
N ASP A 891 -8.04 -11.48 34.05
CA ASP A 891 -9.43 -11.04 33.96
C ASP A 891 -9.45 -9.51 34.02
N ALA A 892 -9.99 -8.89 32.97
CA ALA A 892 -10.11 -7.46 32.84
C ALA A 892 -11.58 -7.04 32.81
N ALA A 893 -11.98 -6.24 33.79
CA ALA A 893 -13.30 -5.65 33.89
C ALA A 893 -13.25 -4.14 33.61
N PHE A 894 -14.06 -3.70 32.65
CA PHE A 894 -14.20 -2.29 32.30
C PHE A 894 -15.52 -1.73 32.81
N TYR A 895 -15.44 -0.68 33.61
CA TYR A 895 -16.57 0.05 34.18
C TYR A 895 -16.63 1.45 33.56
N TYR A 896 -17.84 1.90 33.22
CA TYR A 896 -18.07 3.23 32.70
C TYR A 896 -19.24 3.88 33.43
N THR A 897 -18.97 4.99 34.11
CA THR A 897 -19.95 5.72 34.92
C THR A 897 -19.97 7.18 34.45
N PRO A 898 -20.83 7.52 33.47
CA PRO A 898 -20.96 8.90 33.01
C PRO A 898 -21.75 9.75 34.02
N GLU A 899 -21.18 10.88 34.42
CA GLU A 899 -21.82 11.95 35.19
C GLU A 899 -22.06 13.18 34.29
N ALA A 900 -22.92 14.11 34.71
CA ALA A 900 -23.41 15.23 33.87
C ALA A 900 -22.30 16.04 33.15
N ASN A 901 -21.12 16.21 33.75
CA ASN A 901 -19.98 16.94 33.17
C ASN A 901 -18.64 16.17 33.24
N THR A 902 -18.67 14.91 33.67
CA THR A 902 -17.48 14.10 33.95
C THR A 902 -17.66 12.71 33.38
N GLN A 903 -16.75 12.26 32.53
CA GLN A 903 -16.71 10.87 32.08
C GLN A 903 -15.67 10.12 32.91
N ASN A 904 -16.15 9.23 33.77
CA ASN A 904 -15.31 8.34 34.55
C ASN A 904 -15.33 6.95 33.92
N ALA A 905 -14.14 6.42 33.62
CA ALA A 905 -13.98 5.04 33.21
C ALA A 905 -12.89 4.39 34.07
N GLN A 906 -13.15 3.17 34.50
CA GLN A 906 -12.24 2.39 35.32
C GLN A 906 -12.00 1.04 34.66
N LEU A 907 -10.74 0.67 34.47
CA LEU A 907 -10.32 -0.64 34.02
C LEU A 907 -9.58 -1.32 35.17
N ILE A 908 -10.10 -2.47 35.60
CA ILE A 908 -9.44 -3.32 36.59
C ILE A 908 -9.01 -4.60 35.89
N MET A 909 -7.71 -4.83 35.81
CA MET A 909 -7.13 -6.07 35.29
C MET A 909 -6.49 -6.83 36.44
N SER A 910 -7.00 -8.03 36.73
CA SER A 910 -6.51 -8.88 37.81
C SER A 910 -5.83 -10.10 37.22
N GLN A 911 -4.70 -10.51 37.81
CA GLN A 911 -4.16 -11.83 37.52
C GLN A 911 -4.99 -12.89 38.26
N VAL A 912 -5.26 -14.00 37.59
CA VAL A 912 -5.99 -15.15 38.10
C VAL A 912 -5.02 -16.32 38.15
N GLY A 913 -4.88 -16.97 39.31
CA GLY A 913 -3.93 -18.07 39.57
C GLY A 913 -3.73 -18.29 41.08
N GLU A 914 -3.03 -19.37 41.46
CA GLU A 914 -2.72 -19.63 42.88
C GLU A 914 -1.73 -18.58 43.43
N ASP A 915 -1.99 -18.06 44.63
CA ASP A 915 -1.15 -17.08 45.36
C ASP A 915 -0.82 -15.78 44.60
N THR A 916 -1.62 -15.37 43.62
CA THR A 916 -1.44 -14.08 42.91
C THR A 916 -2.35 -13.00 43.50
N ASN A 917 -1.78 -11.86 43.90
CA ASN A 917 -2.51 -10.66 44.29
C ASN A 917 -2.23 -9.48 43.35
N TRP A 918 -1.67 -9.76 42.18
CA TRP A 918 -1.32 -8.74 41.20
C TRP A 918 -2.59 -8.20 40.54
N LYS A 919 -2.76 -6.87 40.59
CA LYS A 919 -3.82 -6.15 39.91
C LYS A 919 -3.26 -4.88 39.28
N MET A 920 -3.89 -4.45 38.19
CA MET A 920 -3.71 -3.14 37.59
C MET A 920 -5.06 -2.42 37.56
N CYS A 921 -5.08 -1.22 38.13
CA CYS A 921 -6.24 -0.36 38.19
C CYS A 921 -5.91 0.91 37.40
N LEU A 922 -6.65 1.13 36.33
CA LEU A 922 -6.58 2.33 35.51
C LEU A 922 -7.88 3.12 35.73
N ASP A 923 -7.75 4.25 36.40
CA ASP A 923 -8.84 5.20 36.60
C ASP A 923 -8.65 6.36 35.61
N THR A 924 -9.66 6.63 34.79
CA THR A 924 -9.65 7.75 33.85
C THR A 924 -10.82 8.68 34.11
N THR A 925 -10.53 9.97 34.12
CA THR A 925 -11.51 11.03 34.35
C THR A 925 -11.31 12.10 33.30
N VAL A 926 -12.35 12.37 32.52
CA VAL A 926 -12.38 13.45 31.54
C VAL A 926 -13.44 14.46 31.95
N ARG A 927 -13.02 15.71 32.22
CA ARG A 927 -13.91 16.82 32.59
C ARG A 927 -14.11 17.73 31.39
N ALA A 928 -15.36 17.81 30.91
CA ALA A 928 -15.87 18.78 29.91
C ALA A 928 -14.83 19.32 28.90
N GLN A 929 -14.08 18.43 28.24
CA GLN A 929 -13.08 18.75 27.20
C GLN A 929 -11.89 19.66 27.60
N VAL A 930 -11.72 20.02 28.88
CA VAL A 930 -10.63 20.91 29.36
C VAL A 930 -9.49 20.11 30.01
N GLU A 931 -9.81 18.99 30.63
CA GLU A 931 -8.87 18.23 31.45
C GLU A 931 -9.12 16.71 31.34
N ALA A 932 -8.06 15.97 31.04
CA ALA A 932 -8.03 14.51 31.06
C ALA A 932 -7.00 14.05 32.09
N LYS A 933 -7.43 13.20 33.02
CA LYS A 933 -6.57 12.54 34.01
C LYS A 933 -6.65 11.04 33.79
N ALA A 934 -5.49 10.39 33.77
CA ALA A 934 -5.38 8.94 33.85
C ALA A 934 -4.47 8.60 35.03
N HIS A 935 -4.92 7.66 35.84
CA HIS A 935 -4.22 7.22 37.02
C HIS A 935 -4.05 5.71 36.95
N VAL A 936 -2.81 5.25 36.81
CA VAL A 936 -2.46 3.84 36.66
C VAL A 936 -1.78 3.40 37.94
N ARG A 937 -2.36 2.40 38.59
CA ARG A 937 -1.78 1.76 39.77
C ARG A 937 -1.66 0.26 39.52
N TRP A 938 -0.54 -0.34 39.89
CA TRP A 938 -0.34 -1.77 39.67
C TRP A 938 0.57 -2.43 40.71
N GLY A 939 0.57 -3.76 40.73
CA GLY A 939 1.27 -4.58 41.71
C GLY A 939 0.29 -5.25 42.65
N ALA A 940 0.72 -5.56 43.88
CA ALA A 940 -0.15 -6.16 44.89
C ALA A 940 -1.35 -5.24 45.15
N GLU A 941 -2.55 -5.68 44.79
CA GLU A 941 -3.82 -4.98 44.98
C GLU A 941 -3.82 -3.51 44.48
N CYS A 942 -3.13 -3.21 43.38
CA CYS A 942 -2.98 -1.85 42.83
C CYS A 942 -2.33 -0.84 43.80
N GLN A 943 -1.40 -1.28 44.66
CA GLN A 943 -0.76 -0.40 45.66
C GLN A 943 0.77 -0.29 45.52
N SER A 944 1.43 -1.17 44.76
CA SER A 944 2.91 -1.22 44.75
C SER A 944 3.56 -0.14 43.90
N TYR A 945 2.93 0.21 42.78
CA TYR A 945 3.43 1.16 41.79
C TYR A 945 2.31 2.07 41.33
N GLU A 946 2.67 3.31 41.01
CA GLU A 946 1.71 4.37 40.71
C GLU A 946 2.31 5.34 39.70
N MET A 947 1.53 5.62 38.66
CA MET A 947 1.81 6.59 37.63
C MET A 947 0.56 7.39 37.34
N SER A 948 0.70 8.70 37.24
CA SER A 948 -0.38 9.61 36.89
C SER A 948 -0.02 10.37 35.62
N MET A 949 -0.99 10.49 34.74
CA MET A 949 -0.92 11.33 33.56
C MET A 949 -2.02 12.38 33.66
N ARG A 950 -1.64 13.63 33.42
CA ARG A 950 -2.57 14.75 33.35
C ARG A 950 -2.32 15.49 32.04
N ALA A 951 -3.36 15.62 31.23
CA ALA A 951 -3.38 16.49 30.08
C ALA A 951 -4.42 17.59 30.32
N ALA A 952 -4.02 18.84 30.16
CA ALA A 952 -4.89 19.98 30.34
C ALA A 952 -4.66 21.01 29.23
N THR A 953 -5.75 21.63 28.78
CA THR A 953 -5.71 22.79 27.90
C THR A 953 -5.67 24.05 28.76
N ALA A 954 -4.66 24.91 28.56
CA ALA A 954 -4.61 26.22 29.18
C ALA A 954 -5.06 27.28 28.16
N ASN A 955 -6.29 27.78 28.33
CA ASN A 955 -6.82 28.93 27.60
C ASN A 955 -6.98 30.08 28.60
N LEU A 956 -5.91 30.87 28.80
CA LEU A 956 -6.03 32.16 29.50
C LEU A 956 -6.38 33.23 28.46
N PRO A 957 -7.23 34.22 28.79
CA PRO A 957 -7.49 35.34 27.90
C PRO A 957 -6.17 36.04 27.53
N GLY A 958 -5.81 36.02 26.23
CA GLY A 958 -4.58 36.62 25.70
C GLY A 958 -3.35 35.70 25.58
N SER A 959 -3.42 34.42 25.94
CA SER A 959 -2.32 33.46 25.72
C SER A 959 -2.60 32.49 24.56
N LYS A 960 -1.54 32.00 23.90
CA LYS A 960 -1.64 31.04 22.79
C LYS A 960 -2.22 29.70 23.29
N PRO A 961 -3.10 29.03 22.52
CA PRO A 961 -3.64 27.72 22.89
C PRO A 961 -2.51 26.75 23.23
N THR A 962 -2.49 26.27 24.46
CA THR A 962 -1.41 25.44 24.96
C THR A 962 -1.97 24.13 25.51
N LEU A 963 -1.50 23.02 24.94
CA LEU A 963 -1.71 21.69 25.51
C LEU A 963 -0.51 21.37 26.39
N LYS A 964 -0.76 21.10 27.68
CA LYS A 964 0.25 20.60 28.60
C LYS A 964 -0.09 19.16 28.96
N ALA A 965 0.86 18.27 28.73
CA ALA A 965 0.82 16.90 29.19
C ALA A 965 1.92 16.69 30.22
N LYS A 966 1.59 16.06 31.33
CA LYS A 966 2.52 15.74 32.41
C LYS A 966 2.32 14.30 32.81
N ILE A 967 3.42 13.55 32.79
CA ILE A 967 3.49 12.18 33.31
C ILE A 967 4.34 12.24 34.56
N HIS A 968 3.80 11.78 35.68
CA HIS A 968 4.47 11.74 36.96
C HIS A 968 4.34 10.33 37.56
N TRP A 969 5.41 9.83 38.17
CA TRP A 969 5.42 8.54 38.85
C TRP A 969 6.06 8.66 40.22
N THR A 970 5.54 7.95 41.22
CA THR A 970 6.13 7.91 42.57
C THR A 970 7.13 6.76 42.68
N ARG A 971 6.71 5.58 42.23
CA ARG A 971 7.49 4.35 42.23
C ARG A 971 7.19 3.51 40.99
N VAL A 972 8.24 3.09 40.29
CA VAL A 972 8.17 2.16 39.14
C VAL A 972 9.11 0.97 39.36
N PRO A 973 8.83 -0.19 38.77
CA PRO A 973 9.71 -1.36 38.80
C PRO A 973 11.14 -1.06 38.29
N GLY A 974 12.15 -1.73 38.84
CA GLY A 974 13.56 -1.49 38.48
C GLY A 974 13.88 -1.80 37.02
N ASN A 975 13.28 -2.85 36.45
CA ASN A 975 13.37 -3.18 35.02
C ASN A 975 12.74 -2.08 34.14
N MET A 976 11.61 -1.51 34.54
CA MET A 976 10.97 -0.39 33.84
C MET A 976 11.83 0.87 33.91
N ALA A 977 12.49 1.12 35.05
CA ALA A 977 13.45 2.21 35.19
C ALA A 977 14.68 2.01 34.28
N GLU A 978 15.19 0.78 34.13
CA GLU A 978 16.29 0.48 33.21
C GLU A 978 15.90 0.63 31.74
N ILE A 979 14.71 0.14 31.35
CA ILE A 979 14.14 0.36 30.01
C ILE A 979 13.98 1.86 29.74
N GLY A 980 13.47 2.60 30.72
CA GLY A 980 13.36 4.07 30.66
C GLY A 980 14.71 4.72 30.37
N LYS A 981 15.78 4.33 31.10
CA LYS A 981 17.14 4.83 30.85
C LYS A 981 17.67 4.46 29.46
N ARG A 982 17.38 3.25 28.96
CA ARG A 982 17.74 2.86 27.59
C ARG A 982 17.03 3.75 26.57
N ILE A 983 15.71 3.93 26.69
CA ILE A 983 14.94 4.82 25.81
C ILE A 983 15.51 6.24 25.87
N GLU A 984 15.76 6.76 27.07
CA GLU A 984 16.35 8.08 27.30
C GLU A 984 17.70 8.25 26.58
N SER A 985 18.51 7.19 26.48
CA SER A 985 19.79 7.24 25.74
C SER A 985 19.65 7.41 24.22
N TYR A 986 18.52 6.99 23.63
CA TYR A 986 18.24 7.17 22.20
C TYR A 986 17.61 8.53 21.86
N VAL A 987 16.96 9.17 22.84
CA VAL A 987 16.21 10.42 22.63
C VAL A 987 17.08 11.54 22.07
N PRO A 988 18.32 11.81 22.53
CA PRO A 988 19.19 12.83 21.93
C PRO A 988 19.47 12.60 20.44
N GLY A 989 19.76 11.36 20.04
CA GLY A 989 20.03 11.00 18.65
C GLY A 989 18.79 11.18 17.76
N MET A 990 17.63 10.74 18.24
CA MET A 990 16.37 10.94 17.54
C MET A 990 15.94 12.41 17.50
N ALA A 991 16.15 13.16 18.58
CA ALA A 991 15.90 14.60 18.65
C ALA A 991 16.74 15.33 17.59
N LEU A 992 18.03 15.02 17.47
CA LEU A 992 18.91 15.57 16.43
C LEU A 992 18.42 15.22 15.02
N LEU A 993 18.09 13.95 14.75
CA LEU A 993 17.55 13.50 13.47
C LEU A 993 16.23 14.20 13.10
N LEU A 994 15.40 14.50 14.10
CA LEU A 994 14.14 15.20 13.96
C LEU A 994 14.29 16.73 14.06
N GLY A 995 15.52 17.27 14.11
CA GLY A 995 15.79 18.71 14.12
C GLY A 995 15.39 19.44 15.41
N PHE A 996 15.30 18.74 16.54
CA PHE A 996 15.13 19.33 17.87
C PHE A 996 16.47 19.77 18.44
N THR A 997 16.43 20.86 19.22
CA THR A 997 17.58 21.35 19.97
C THR A 997 17.53 20.77 21.38
N GLN A 998 18.67 20.30 21.86
CA GLN A 998 18.84 19.86 23.24
C GLN A 998 19.43 20.98 24.10
N GLN A 999 18.89 21.16 25.29
CA GLN A 999 19.43 22.01 26.34
C GLN A 999 19.61 21.19 27.62
N VAL A 1000 20.82 21.19 28.17
CA VAL A 1000 21.09 20.53 29.46
C VAL A 1000 20.49 21.40 30.56
N LYS A 1001 19.41 20.91 31.19
CA LYS A 1001 18.66 21.58 32.25
C LYS A 1001 18.11 20.49 33.16
N ARG A 1002 18.40 20.58 34.47
CA ARG A 1002 17.84 19.65 35.47
C ARG A 1002 16.40 20.03 35.78
N ASN A 1003 15.47 19.14 35.42
CA ASN A 1003 14.05 19.25 35.71
C ASN A 1003 13.66 18.25 36.82
N THR A 1004 12.37 18.11 37.10
CA THR A 1004 11.87 17.22 38.16
C THR A 1004 12.21 15.75 37.89
N LYS A 1005 12.83 15.05 38.85
CA LYS A 1005 13.42 13.71 38.64
C LYS A 1005 12.45 12.60 38.24
N GLN A 1006 11.20 12.66 38.68
CA GLN A 1006 10.20 11.60 38.46
C GLN A 1006 9.02 12.11 37.63
N GLU A 1007 9.34 12.93 36.63
CA GLU A 1007 8.37 13.61 35.83
C GLU A 1007 8.92 13.84 34.42
N VAL A 1008 8.06 13.66 33.43
CA VAL A 1008 8.27 14.19 32.09
C VAL A 1008 7.11 15.12 31.79
N SER A 1009 7.44 16.34 31.41
CA SER A 1009 6.45 17.34 31.02
C SER A 1009 6.63 17.64 29.53
N ALA A 1010 5.52 17.75 28.82
CA ALA A 1010 5.50 18.19 27.44
C ALA A 1010 4.50 19.33 27.30
N SER A 1011 4.90 20.38 26.59
CA SER A 1011 4.00 21.46 26.20
C SER A 1011 4.05 21.64 24.70
N VAL A 1012 2.86 21.75 24.12
CA VAL A 1012 2.66 22.05 22.71
C VAL A 1012 1.89 23.36 22.65
N VAL A 1013 2.53 24.39 22.12
CA VAL A 1013 1.94 25.73 21.99
C VAL A 1013 1.62 25.97 20.52
N ALA A 1014 0.35 26.25 20.22
CA ALA A 1014 -0.03 26.65 18.87
C ALA A 1014 0.51 28.06 18.59
N THR A 1015 1.58 28.15 17.79
CA THR A 1015 2.21 29.44 17.45
C THR A 1015 1.57 30.13 16.27
N SER A 1016 0.99 29.36 15.34
CA SER A 1016 0.13 29.81 14.25
C SER A 1016 -0.95 28.76 13.92
N ALA A 1017 -1.79 29.01 12.92
CA ALA A 1017 -2.79 28.04 12.46
C ALA A 1017 -2.17 26.73 11.88
N ASP A 1018 -0.88 26.76 11.55
CA ASP A 1018 -0.16 25.71 10.83
C ASP A 1018 1.18 25.32 11.47
N SER A 1019 1.49 25.84 12.66
CA SER A 1019 2.72 25.52 13.37
C SER A 1019 2.54 25.47 14.88
N VAL A 1020 3.32 24.58 15.50
CA VAL A 1020 3.36 24.38 16.95
C VAL A 1020 4.80 24.44 17.44
N ASP A 1021 4.98 24.96 18.64
CA ASP A 1021 6.23 24.83 19.37
C ASP A 1021 6.09 23.65 20.34
N VAL A 1022 7.04 22.72 20.27
CA VAL A 1022 7.07 21.55 21.16
C VAL A 1022 8.25 21.68 22.10
N HIS A 1023 7.96 21.62 23.40
CA HIS A 1023 8.95 21.58 24.46
C HIS A 1023 8.72 20.33 25.30
N ILE A 1024 9.76 19.51 25.48
CA ILE A 1024 9.72 18.29 26.29
C ILE A 1024 10.82 18.39 27.34
N GLU A 1025 10.43 18.39 28.60
CA GLU A 1025 11.31 18.42 29.75
C GLU A 1025 11.49 17.00 30.30
N PHE A 1026 12.70 16.47 30.16
CA PHE A 1026 13.15 15.25 30.82
C PHE A 1026 13.89 15.59 32.12
N PRO A 1027 14.06 14.65 33.05
CA PRO A 1027 14.77 14.87 34.31
C PRO A 1027 16.13 15.57 34.20
N GLU A 1028 16.97 15.18 33.23
CA GLU A 1028 18.35 15.69 33.11
C GLU A 1028 18.56 16.70 31.97
N TYR A 1029 17.61 16.81 31.04
CA TYR A 1029 17.70 17.74 29.90
C TYR A 1029 16.32 18.09 29.34
N THR A 1030 16.28 19.13 28.52
CA THR A 1030 15.09 19.56 27.78
C THR A 1030 15.39 19.47 26.30
N VAL A 1031 14.44 18.97 25.51
CA VAL A 1031 14.48 19.09 24.05
C VAL A 1031 13.34 19.98 23.60
N PHE A 1032 13.63 20.86 22.64
CA PHE A 1032 12.62 21.75 22.11
C PHE A 1032 12.82 22.00 20.62
N ARG A 1033 11.72 22.31 19.94
CA ARG A 1033 11.73 22.73 18.55
C ARG A 1033 10.58 23.68 18.32
N HIS A 1034 10.90 24.83 17.75
CA HIS A 1034 9.93 25.85 17.42
C HIS A 1034 9.44 25.67 15.97
N ALA A 1035 8.25 26.17 15.68
CA ALA A 1035 7.63 26.20 14.36
C ALA A 1035 7.57 24.83 13.67
N ILE A 1036 7.24 23.77 14.42
CA ILE A 1036 6.97 22.45 13.84
C ILE A 1036 5.70 22.57 13.01
N PRO A 1037 5.74 22.23 11.71
CA PRO A 1037 4.54 22.26 10.86
C PRO A 1037 3.52 21.25 11.40
N PHE A 1038 2.34 21.72 11.81
CA PHE A 1038 1.27 20.86 12.30
C PHE A 1038 0.15 20.83 11.26
N PRO A 1039 -0.26 19.64 10.78
CA PRO A 1039 -1.13 19.53 9.62
C PRO A 1039 -2.60 19.86 9.93
N LEU A 1040 -3.02 19.90 11.19
CA LEU A 1040 -4.37 20.24 11.64
C LEU A 1040 -4.33 21.59 12.38
N PRO A 1041 -5.17 22.60 12.12
CA PRO A 1041 -5.31 23.67 13.10
C PRO A 1041 -5.90 23.05 14.38
N PRO A 1042 -5.48 23.47 15.59
CA PRO A 1042 -6.23 23.14 16.79
C PRO A 1042 -7.68 23.59 16.56
N VAL A 1043 -8.63 22.70 16.84
CA VAL A 1043 -10.06 23.03 16.80
C VAL A 1043 -10.23 24.30 17.64
N SER A 1044 -10.71 25.38 17.04
CA SER A 1044 -11.09 26.57 17.79
C SER A 1044 -12.25 26.17 18.68
N PHE A 1045 -11.98 25.92 19.96
CA PHE A 1045 -13.00 25.89 21.01
C PHE A 1045 -13.53 27.32 21.12
N GLN A 1046 -14.56 27.63 20.34
CA GLN A 1046 -15.14 28.97 20.34
C GLN A 1046 -16.19 29.07 21.44
N GLU A 1047 -15.99 30.08 22.28
CA GLU A 1047 -16.96 30.62 23.23
C GLU A 1047 -18.31 30.86 22.55
N VAL A 1048 -19.35 30.21 23.05
CA VAL A 1048 -20.72 30.67 22.86
C VAL A 1048 -20.97 31.72 23.94
N GLN A 1049 -20.63 32.98 23.67
CA GLN A 1049 -21.29 34.10 24.34
C GLN A 1049 -22.54 34.43 23.53
N GLN A 1050 -23.70 34.08 24.09
CA GLN A 1050 -24.97 34.70 23.72
C GLN A 1050 -24.90 36.17 24.11
N ASP A 1051 -24.66 37.04 23.12
CA ASP A 1051 -24.90 38.47 23.30
C ASP A 1051 -26.38 38.76 23.05
N ASN A 1052 -27.16 38.67 24.13
CA ASN A 1052 -28.47 39.30 24.23
C ASN A 1052 -28.24 40.77 24.64
N SER A 1053 -28.06 41.66 23.66
CA SER A 1053 -28.45 43.06 23.85
C SER A 1053 -28.66 43.77 22.53
N ASN A 1054 -29.87 44.31 22.41
CA ASN A 1054 -30.32 45.30 21.44
C ASN A 1054 -29.42 46.54 21.40
N THR A 1055 -29.58 47.28 20.28
CA THR A 1055 -29.44 48.73 20.08
C THR A 1055 -28.18 49.30 19.38
N THR A 1056 -28.45 49.74 18.14
CA THR A 1056 -28.10 51.02 17.48
C THR A 1056 -26.64 51.41 17.23
N ILE A 1057 -26.33 51.53 15.92
CA ILE A 1057 -25.79 52.71 15.22
C ILE A 1057 -24.75 53.54 15.99
N ASP A 1058 -23.47 53.49 15.61
CA ASP A 1058 -22.83 54.56 14.83
C ASP A 1058 -21.35 54.28 14.47
N SER A 1059 -20.93 55.03 13.46
CA SER A 1059 -19.66 55.16 12.71
C SER A 1059 -18.27 55.16 13.42
N PHE A 1060 -17.24 55.07 12.55
CA PHE A 1060 -15.77 55.30 12.70
C PHE A 1060 -14.92 54.13 13.21
N GLY A 1061 -13.73 53.80 12.68
CA GLY A 1061 -12.85 54.41 11.68
C GLY A 1061 -11.41 53.90 11.91
N TRP A 1062 -10.80 53.29 10.88
CA TRP A 1062 -9.37 53.19 10.55
C TRP A 1062 -8.30 53.02 11.65
N ALA A 1063 -7.59 51.88 11.62
CA ALA A 1063 -6.13 51.77 11.38
C ALA A 1063 -5.74 50.30 11.16
#